data_AF-A0A1G5VRT5-F1
#
_entry.id   AF-A0A1G5VRT5-F1
#
_cell.length_a   1.000
_cell.length_b   1.000
_cell.length_c   1.000
_cell.angle_alpha   90.00
_cell.angle_beta   90.00
_cell.angle_gamma   90.00
#
_symmetry.space_group_name_H-M   'P 1'
#
loop_
_entity.id
_entity.type
_entity.pdbx_description
1 polymer ?
#
loop_
_entity_poly.entity_id
_entity_poly.type
_entity_poly.pdbx_seq_one_letter_code
_entity_poly.pdbx_strand_id
1 'polypeptide(L)'
;MDFDEIKHQIEEFFNGKFEVKKFLGEGSFAKVYLVNHNYMDELMAMKIVKEPLTATTNKKDIFREVSLACHLSHENIISIYDAAEISGFEDGKNHAYFVMEYVSGGDLEQFLNSFSENNMFMPLNRSLDLVKQILKGLNTLHSANPPIIHRDLKPNNVLLSFNACGDIIIKISDFGFAKEVTTGISDIDIAGTRPYMAPEIFNKSISTRTDIYAVGVIFYQLLTNLYPYDVEEYSNEELIDLKPWQKTLNAPSFYNDKVFEDLDNIVLKCLDFNPENRYLDAGELLADVEKAIEKHKSTQIISQDNLSKDYNDEYSEYIINDSIKEAFRLAKCENKLPEAIELLESEVLQDYDIRKCYSETLRIWKSKRPDVKLISKAFTVNLKGQNYKLSCNFLNEAIAYNPSLKSRYAHYIDLWNIFIDLEKHGSLFKSVVLLESLMDRNDEIKKFYKDIIPILKTYSIEEIVVEAIRLVNSNNLMNAANLMEFAVVCDANIKSKYAYKLSLWKQNMKMHFKTAKQVKQDTIDYAIDLGTTDSVISYFNKGNPVIIKNYMTGDEFTPSAVLIDNQDRVQVGINARNAIVNNSPNAVSEFKQNMGFPIPFKFNESSRIMFPEELSAMVLKELRLSAFKRCGVDVEHAVICVPANSNPLKTKAINDAANIAGFRSHNLILEPIAVSIAYNLRKDNAYWMIYDLGGGTFNVTIIHDNGGEIEKFATNGLDNLGGNSFDWKIVNDLFRPKIAYDLNLDDFRQDNPKYLEVFSKLKNASEVAKKELSKNECADISIDNLFEDYDFNYNLMKEDFKKSIEPLVKYTFKLCMDLLNECSLGEENIEKLILVGGSCLSPVVRELLSDEFDIEITSDLNPLTVVSMGAAIYAGSLEKPSINIKKEKFSVILSNKNNRIKGKVFCLDNKFSFLDYSIEFKNNQFSSGKIPLDIDSTFNIELPNEELTVNLYRGNTKVTLDEKSPATINGDSTYIPFLRDSFSISDNDFTLKELFNQYLKLLKEVEWLDEYSYYSDKDLINYIGRLFEIAQKDNSALNQCSIYLNYLKSNVEDLKRDFRYSVLLENVENKMKAIKENGLFEMDDDYENYDLNELEEFHSDLIEKYVLLNRDNVIEECFFNLKFEGVYTNNEKLAAELIEKANVAFADNDYVELFGIISLLYELDERD
;
A
#
# COMPACT_ATOMS: atom_id res chain seq x y z
N MET A 1 -18.81 -6.38 -24.67
CA MET A 1 -17.56 -6.94 -24.12
C MET A 1 -17.91 -7.77 -22.91
N ASP A 2 -17.23 -8.90 -22.75
CA ASP A 2 -17.33 -9.73 -21.54
C ASP A 2 -16.55 -9.07 -20.39
N PHE A 3 -16.85 -9.41 -19.13
CA PHE A 3 -16.17 -8.83 -17.96
C PHE A 3 -14.66 -9.06 -18.01
N ASP A 4 -14.20 -10.21 -18.51
CA ASP A 4 -12.78 -10.54 -18.64
C ASP A 4 -12.07 -9.64 -19.66
N GLU A 5 -12.77 -9.20 -20.71
CA GLU A 5 -12.24 -8.29 -21.73
C GLU A 5 -12.09 -6.87 -21.18
N ILE A 6 -13.09 -6.39 -20.43
CA ILE A 6 -13.03 -5.09 -19.74
C ILE A 6 -11.96 -5.10 -18.66
N LYS A 7 -11.89 -6.19 -17.89
CA LYS A 7 -10.84 -6.41 -16.89
C LYS A 7 -9.46 -6.30 -17.53
N HIS A 8 -9.22 -7.01 -18.64
CA HIS A 8 -7.94 -6.96 -19.32
C HIS A 8 -7.59 -5.55 -19.81
N GLN A 9 -8.55 -4.83 -20.42
CA GLN A 9 -8.33 -3.44 -20.85
C GLN A 9 -7.97 -2.51 -19.69
N ILE A 10 -8.65 -2.62 -18.55
CA ILE A 10 -8.34 -1.81 -17.36
C ILE A 10 -6.94 -2.16 -16.85
N GLU A 11 -6.64 -3.44 -16.67
CA GLU A 11 -5.36 -3.90 -16.12
C GLU A 11 -4.17 -3.53 -17.03
N GLU A 12 -4.36 -3.66 -18.35
CA GLU A 12 -3.38 -3.28 -19.38
C GLU A 12 -3.17 -1.76 -19.40
N PHE A 13 -4.23 -0.96 -19.44
CA PHE A 13 -4.13 0.50 -19.44
C PHE A 13 -3.34 1.02 -18.22
N PHE A 14 -3.55 0.40 -17.07
CA PHE A 14 -2.87 0.77 -15.83
C PHE A 14 -1.53 0.06 -15.61
N ASN A 15 -1.01 -0.69 -16.60
CA ASN A 15 0.23 -1.47 -16.51
C ASN A 15 0.31 -2.32 -15.23
N GLY A 16 -0.81 -2.93 -14.82
CA GLY A 16 -0.90 -3.72 -13.61
C GLY A 16 -0.89 -2.95 -12.29
N LYS A 17 -1.02 -1.60 -12.29
CA LYS A 17 -1.21 -0.80 -11.05
C LYS A 17 -2.49 -1.21 -10.30
N PHE A 18 -3.56 -1.45 -11.04
CA PHE A 18 -4.85 -1.90 -10.52
C PHE A 18 -5.16 -3.28 -11.08
N GLU A 19 -5.51 -4.21 -10.20
CA GLU A 19 -6.06 -5.52 -10.58
C GLU A 19 -7.57 -5.49 -10.38
N VAL A 20 -8.35 -5.78 -11.43
CA VAL A 20 -9.82 -5.76 -11.33
C VAL A 20 -10.29 -7.05 -10.67
N LYS A 21 -10.89 -6.91 -9.49
CA LYS A 21 -11.39 -8.03 -8.69
C LYS A 21 -12.83 -8.37 -9.03
N LYS A 22 -13.71 -7.36 -9.13
CA LYS A 22 -15.15 -7.58 -9.28
C LYS A 22 -15.84 -6.38 -9.92
N PHE A 23 -16.90 -6.62 -10.68
CA PHE A 23 -17.85 -5.58 -11.05
C PHE A 23 -18.81 -5.29 -9.89
N LEU A 24 -18.86 -4.06 -9.40
CA LEU A 24 -19.71 -3.67 -8.27
C LEU A 24 -21.09 -3.22 -8.72
N GLY A 25 -21.21 -2.56 -9.87
CA GLY A 25 -22.50 -2.16 -10.41
C GLY A 25 -22.44 -1.10 -11.51
N GLU A 26 -23.60 -0.85 -12.11
CA GLU A 26 -23.79 0.11 -13.19
C GLU A 26 -24.86 1.16 -12.79
N GLY A 27 -24.45 2.42 -12.68
CA GLY A 27 -25.38 3.54 -12.50
C GLY A 27 -25.82 4.13 -13.85
N SER A 28 -26.63 5.19 -13.85
CA SER A 28 -27.03 5.88 -15.10
C SER A 28 -25.84 6.48 -15.85
N PHE A 29 -24.84 6.96 -15.13
CA PHE A 29 -23.72 7.74 -15.68
C PHE A 29 -22.36 7.04 -15.64
N ALA A 30 -22.21 5.98 -14.85
CA ALA A 30 -20.92 5.33 -14.64
C ALA A 30 -21.03 3.83 -14.34
N LYS A 31 -19.93 3.12 -14.56
CA LYS A 31 -19.70 1.73 -14.17
C LYS A 31 -18.69 1.70 -13.02
N VAL A 32 -18.90 0.87 -12.01
CA VAL A 32 -18.03 0.82 -10.82
C VAL A 32 -17.43 -0.57 -10.67
N TYR A 33 -16.12 -0.61 -10.49
CA TYR A 33 -15.32 -1.82 -10.37
C TYR A 33 -14.58 -1.83 -9.03
N LEU A 34 -14.55 -2.99 -8.37
CA LEU A 34 -13.65 -3.25 -7.26
C LEU A 34 -12.28 -3.57 -7.84
N VAL A 35 -11.29 -2.78 -7.45
CA VAL A 35 -9.90 -2.95 -7.87
C VAL A 35 -9.02 -3.13 -6.66
N ASN A 36 -8.03 -4.03 -6.75
CA ASN A 36 -6.94 -4.07 -5.79
C ASN A 36 -5.82 -3.17 -6.31
N HIS A 37 -5.37 -2.22 -5.49
CA HIS A 37 -4.19 -1.45 -5.83
C HIS A 37 -2.95 -2.29 -5.49
N ASN A 38 -2.29 -2.87 -6.50
CA ASN A 38 -1.24 -3.89 -6.31
C ASN A 38 -0.04 -3.42 -5.48
N TYR A 39 0.25 -2.11 -5.44
CA TYR A 39 1.30 -1.56 -4.59
C TYR A 39 0.89 -1.21 -3.15
N MET A 40 -0.41 -1.10 -2.86
CA MET A 40 -0.93 -0.82 -1.52
C MET A 40 -1.50 -2.07 -0.85
N ASP A 41 -1.84 -3.09 -1.66
CA ASP A 41 -2.61 -4.25 -1.24
C ASP A 41 -3.92 -3.82 -0.54
N GLU A 42 -4.55 -2.79 -1.11
CA GLU A 42 -5.79 -2.20 -0.63
C GLU A 42 -6.87 -2.28 -1.71
N LEU A 43 -8.06 -2.70 -1.28
CA LEU A 43 -9.26 -2.69 -2.10
C LEU A 43 -9.80 -1.26 -2.26
N MET A 44 -10.08 -0.89 -3.50
CA MET A 44 -10.58 0.43 -3.89
C MET A 44 -11.73 0.30 -4.89
N ALA A 45 -12.58 1.32 -4.99
CA ALA A 45 -13.60 1.38 -6.00
C ALA A 45 -13.14 2.29 -7.15
N MET A 46 -13.16 1.80 -8.37
CA MET A 46 -12.88 2.57 -9.59
C MET A 46 -14.20 2.85 -10.31
N LYS A 47 -14.59 4.12 -10.42
CA LYS A 47 -15.76 4.59 -11.16
C LYS A 47 -15.31 5.08 -12.53
N ILE A 48 -15.86 4.50 -13.59
CA ILE A 48 -15.60 4.86 -14.99
C ILE A 48 -16.88 5.45 -15.59
N VAL A 49 -16.80 6.67 -16.11
CA VAL A 49 -17.93 7.40 -16.71
C VAL A 49 -18.25 6.83 -18.08
N LYS A 50 -19.54 6.53 -18.33
CA LYS A 50 -19.98 5.89 -19.57
C LYS A 50 -19.91 6.79 -20.79
N GLU A 51 -20.12 8.09 -20.62
CA GLU A 51 -20.06 9.03 -21.73
C GLU A 51 -18.61 9.35 -22.09
N PRO A 52 -18.23 9.23 -23.38
CA PRO A 52 -16.87 9.52 -23.82
C PRO A 52 -16.58 11.03 -23.76
N LEU A 53 -15.35 11.36 -23.42
CA LEU A 53 -14.79 12.71 -23.45
C LEU A 53 -14.62 13.15 -24.91
N THR A 54 -15.47 14.07 -25.37
CA THR A 54 -15.34 14.69 -26.70
C THR A 54 -14.74 16.10 -26.60
N ALA A 55 -14.27 16.66 -27.72
CA ALA A 55 -13.79 18.06 -27.77
C ALA A 55 -14.88 19.09 -27.37
N THR A 56 -16.16 18.73 -27.50
CA THR A 56 -17.32 19.55 -27.11
C THR A 56 -17.84 19.25 -25.70
N THR A 57 -17.44 18.14 -25.08
CA THR A 57 -17.82 17.81 -23.71
C THR A 57 -16.98 18.68 -22.77
N ASN A 58 -17.64 19.46 -21.92
CA ASN A 58 -16.94 20.32 -20.96
C ASN A 58 -16.27 19.42 -19.91
N LYS A 59 -14.99 19.08 -20.11
CA LYS A 59 -14.19 18.27 -19.14
C LYS A 59 -14.32 18.78 -17.70
N LYS A 60 -14.58 20.09 -17.53
CA LYS A 60 -14.84 20.72 -16.23
C LYS A 60 -16.07 20.18 -15.51
N ASP A 61 -17.14 19.81 -16.22
CA ASP A 61 -18.38 19.33 -15.62
C ASP A 61 -18.25 17.87 -15.15
N ILE A 62 -17.52 17.03 -15.90
CA ILE A 62 -17.29 15.62 -15.53
C ILE A 62 -16.32 15.50 -14.34
N PHE A 63 -15.24 16.27 -14.31
CA PHE A 63 -14.30 16.29 -13.17
C PHE A 63 -14.74 17.22 -12.03
N ARG A 64 -15.96 17.79 -12.10
CA ARG A 64 -16.52 18.62 -11.03
C ARG A 64 -16.77 17.81 -9.76
N GLU A 65 -17.32 16.60 -9.90
CA GLU A 65 -17.56 15.65 -8.80
C GLU A 65 -16.26 15.42 -8.01
N VAL A 66 -15.18 15.13 -8.74
CA VAL A 66 -13.83 14.94 -8.21
C VAL A 66 -13.31 16.21 -7.53
N SER A 67 -13.43 17.35 -8.20
CA SER A 67 -12.86 18.62 -7.69
C SER A 67 -13.51 19.07 -6.37
N LEU A 68 -14.82 18.85 -6.23
CA LEU A 68 -15.56 19.15 -5.00
C LEU A 68 -15.22 18.17 -3.88
N ALA A 69 -15.17 16.86 -4.17
CA ALA A 69 -14.95 15.82 -3.16
C ALA A 69 -13.48 15.68 -2.72
N CYS A 70 -12.48 15.94 -3.58
CA CYS A 70 -11.06 15.77 -3.24
C CYS A 70 -10.57 16.67 -2.09
N HIS A 71 -11.23 17.80 -1.84
CA HIS A 71 -10.85 18.73 -0.77
C HIS A 71 -11.64 18.51 0.53
N LEU A 72 -12.58 17.56 0.53
CA LEU A 72 -13.46 17.28 1.65
C LEU A 72 -12.96 16.04 2.39
N SER A 73 -12.18 16.26 3.45
CA SER A 73 -11.76 15.17 4.35
C SER A 73 -12.69 15.11 5.55
N HIS A 74 -13.57 14.11 5.58
CA HIS A 74 -14.48 13.87 6.71
C HIS A 74 -14.82 12.37 6.82
N GLU A 75 -15.00 11.87 8.04
CA GLU A 75 -15.31 10.44 8.31
C GLU A 75 -16.58 9.98 7.56
N ASN A 76 -17.57 10.86 7.43
CA ASN A 76 -18.86 10.59 6.78
C ASN A 76 -18.96 11.02 5.30
N ILE A 77 -17.85 11.30 4.63
CA ILE A 77 -17.81 11.60 3.19
C ILE A 77 -16.87 10.59 2.51
N ILE A 78 -17.24 10.12 1.31
CA ILE A 78 -16.39 9.22 0.53
C ILE A 78 -15.09 9.92 0.12
N SER A 79 -13.96 9.26 0.32
CA SER A 79 -12.66 9.82 -0.09
C SER A 79 -12.34 9.46 -1.53
N ILE A 80 -11.86 10.43 -2.33
CA ILE A 80 -11.36 10.20 -3.68
C ILE A 80 -9.82 10.19 -3.64
N TYR A 81 -9.21 9.18 -4.25
CA TYR A 81 -7.77 8.95 -4.24
C TYR A 81 -7.09 9.29 -5.56
N ASP A 82 -7.74 9.06 -6.69
CA ASP A 82 -7.17 9.29 -8.02
C ASP A 82 -8.27 9.68 -9.00
N ALA A 83 -7.95 10.43 -10.05
CA ALA A 83 -8.87 10.79 -11.11
C ALA A 83 -8.13 11.20 -12.37
N ALA A 84 -8.44 10.57 -13.50
CA ALA A 84 -7.88 10.94 -14.79
C ALA A 84 -8.75 10.44 -15.96
N GLU A 85 -8.15 10.42 -17.15
CA GLU A 85 -8.74 9.94 -18.40
C GLU A 85 -8.20 8.55 -18.71
N ILE A 86 -9.09 7.63 -19.09
CA ILE A 86 -8.76 6.29 -19.61
C ILE A 86 -9.00 6.28 -21.12
N SER A 87 -7.94 6.04 -21.90
CA SER A 87 -8.01 6.09 -23.37
C SER A 87 -8.28 4.73 -23.99
N GLY A 88 -9.10 4.69 -25.04
CA GLY A 88 -9.36 3.46 -25.80
C GLY A 88 -10.28 2.46 -25.09
N PHE A 89 -11.09 2.90 -24.12
CA PHE A 89 -11.92 2.03 -23.29
C PHE A 89 -13.26 1.70 -23.95
N GLU A 90 -13.67 0.43 -23.98
CA GLU A 90 -14.89 -0.13 -24.60
C GLU A 90 -15.15 0.21 -26.08
N ASP A 91 -15.34 1.49 -26.42
CA ASP A 91 -15.72 1.99 -27.74
C ASP A 91 -14.53 2.63 -28.50
N GLY A 92 -13.31 2.47 -28.00
CA GLY A 92 -12.09 3.03 -28.55
C GLY A 92 -11.93 4.54 -28.28
N LYS A 93 -12.80 5.15 -27.46
CA LYS A 93 -12.72 6.57 -27.09
C LYS A 93 -12.17 6.73 -25.68
N ASN A 94 -12.01 7.99 -25.29
CA ASN A 94 -11.49 8.34 -23.98
C ASN A 94 -12.64 8.54 -23.01
N HIS A 95 -12.55 7.97 -21.81
CA HIS A 95 -13.54 8.10 -20.75
C HIS A 95 -12.89 8.72 -19.52
N ALA A 96 -13.67 9.34 -18.63
CA ALA A 96 -13.16 9.76 -17.32
C ALA A 96 -13.23 8.59 -16.34
N TYR A 97 -12.22 8.44 -15.50
CA TYR A 97 -12.25 7.54 -14.35
C TYR A 97 -11.81 8.25 -13.08
N PHE A 98 -12.25 7.73 -11.94
CA PHE A 98 -11.67 8.07 -10.65
C PHE A 98 -11.73 6.89 -9.69
N VAL A 99 -10.76 6.87 -8.79
CA VAL A 99 -10.56 5.83 -7.78
C VAL A 99 -10.90 6.43 -6.43
N MET A 100 -11.71 5.73 -5.66
CA MET A 100 -12.25 6.18 -4.39
C MET A 100 -12.20 5.07 -3.34
N GLU A 101 -12.45 5.47 -2.10
CA GLU A 101 -12.64 4.57 -0.97
C GLU A 101 -13.67 3.49 -1.32
N TYR A 102 -13.30 2.23 -1.08
CA TYR A 102 -14.25 1.13 -1.19
C TYR A 102 -15.00 0.96 0.13
N VAL A 103 -16.33 0.97 0.06
CA VAL A 103 -17.23 0.80 1.20
C VAL A 103 -17.96 -0.52 1.01
N SER A 104 -17.53 -1.56 1.73
CA SER A 104 -17.92 -2.96 1.52
C SER A 104 -19.34 -3.29 1.96
N GLY A 105 -19.97 -2.44 2.77
CA GLY A 105 -21.21 -2.76 3.47
C GLY A 105 -22.52 -2.43 2.74
N GLY A 106 -22.44 -2.06 1.47
CA GLY A 106 -23.61 -1.69 0.67
C GLY A 106 -24.15 -0.30 0.99
N ASP A 107 -25.38 -0.05 0.58
CA ASP A 107 -26.05 1.25 0.72
C ASP A 107 -27.21 1.24 1.74
N LEU A 108 -27.67 2.44 2.12
CA LEU A 108 -28.70 2.60 3.15
C LEU A 108 -30.07 2.08 2.72
N GLU A 109 -30.34 2.01 1.42
CA GLU A 109 -31.58 1.42 0.92
C GLU A 109 -31.61 -0.07 1.22
N GLN A 110 -30.53 -0.79 0.86
CA GLN A 110 -30.39 -2.22 1.18
C GLN A 110 -30.49 -2.48 2.68
N PHE A 111 -29.83 -1.65 3.49
CA PHE A 111 -29.88 -1.77 4.94
C PHE A 111 -31.30 -1.53 5.49
N LEU A 112 -32.02 -0.52 5.00
CA LEU A 112 -33.42 -0.26 5.36
C LEU A 112 -34.33 -1.43 4.96
N ASN A 113 -34.15 -1.95 3.75
CA ASN A 113 -34.94 -3.06 3.21
C ASN A 113 -34.80 -4.33 4.07
N SER A 114 -33.60 -4.58 4.62
CA SER A 114 -33.36 -5.71 5.54
C SER A 114 -34.28 -5.71 6.77
N PHE A 115 -34.75 -4.54 7.22
CA PHE A 115 -35.74 -4.44 8.31
C PHE A 115 -37.17 -4.56 7.78
N SER A 116 -37.50 -3.84 6.70
CA SER A 116 -38.87 -3.80 6.18
C SER A 116 -39.33 -5.15 5.62
N GLU A 117 -38.45 -5.92 4.98
CA GLU A 117 -38.73 -7.28 4.50
C GLU A 117 -39.09 -8.24 5.65
N ASN A 118 -38.55 -7.97 6.84
CA ASN A 118 -38.86 -8.68 8.08
C ASN A 118 -40.04 -8.06 8.84
N ASN A 119 -40.78 -7.13 8.23
CA ASN A 119 -41.87 -6.35 8.84
C ASN A 119 -41.45 -5.62 10.14
N MET A 120 -40.19 -5.17 10.21
CA MET A 120 -39.64 -4.44 11.35
C MET A 120 -39.38 -2.97 10.97
N PHE A 121 -39.56 -2.08 11.95
CA PHE A 121 -39.02 -0.73 11.87
C PHE A 121 -37.57 -0.71 12.31
N MET A 122 -36.79 0.20 11.74
CA MET A 122 -35.44 0.44 12.24
C MET A 122 -35.50 0.93 13.70
N PRO A 123 -34.63 0.40 14.59
CA PRO A 123 -34.56 0.88 15.97
C PRO A 123 -34.31 2.39 16.02
N LEU A 124 -35.06 3.09 16.85
CA LEU A 124 -35.05 4.57 16.91
C LEU A 124 -33.65 5.14 17.17
N ASN A 125 -32.91 4.55 18.11
CA ASN A 125 -31.52 4.93 18.39
C ASN A 125 -30.61 4.76 17.16
N ARG A 126 -30.84 3.71 16.36
CA ARG A 126 -30.08 3.47 15.13
C ARG A 126 -30.43 4.50 14.06
N SER A 127 -31.71 4.78 13.83
CA SER A 127 -32.15 5.80 12.89
C SER A 127 -31.55 7.17 13.23
N LEU A 128 -31.56 7.54 14.51
CA LEU A 128 -30.96 8.78 15.01
C LEU A 128 -29.43 8.82 14.80
N ASP A 129 -28.73 7.73 15.07
CA ASP A 129 -27.28 7.66 14.84
C ASP A 129 -26.91 7.81 13.36
N LEU A 130 -27.65 7.16 12.45
CA LEU A 130 -27.43 7.27 11.01
C LEU A 130 -27.70 8.70 10.52
N VAL A 131 -28.82 9.30 10.93
CA VAL A 131 -29.17 10.69 10.55
C VAL A 131 -28.14 11.69 11.09
N LYS A 132 -27.68 11.54 12.33
CA LYS A 132 -26.58 12.38 12.86
C LYS A 132 -25.34 12.31 12.00
N GLN A 133 -24.94 11.12 11.57
CA GLN A 133 -23.75 10.96 10.73
C GLN A 133 -23.94 11.58 9.33
N ILE A 134 -25.13 11.42 8.73
CA ILE A 134 -25.48 12.11 7.47
C ILE A 134 -25.36 13.63 7.66
N LEU A 135 -25.92 14.17 8.76
CA LEU A 135 -25.88 15.60 9.05
C LEU A 135 -24.46 16.12 9.31
N LYS A 136 -23.59 15.35 9.97
CA LYS A 136 -22.17 15.70 10.14
C LYS A 136 -21.44 15.81 8.80
N GLY A 137 -21.67 14.85 7.90
CA GLY A 137 -21.16 14.89 6.53
C GLY A 137 -21.66 16.12 5.77
N LEU A 138 -22.98 16.34 5.74
CA LEU A 138 -23.58 17.50 5.06
C LEU A 138 -23.17 18.84 5.67
N ASN A 139 -22.98 18.91 6.99
CA ASN A 139 -22.52 20.13 7.64
C ASN A 139 -21.14 20.55 7.13
N THR A 140 -20.27 19.58 6.82
CA THR A 140 -18.97 19.84 6.18
C THR A 140 -19.15 20.48 4.81
N LEU A 141 -20.12 20.01 4.01
CA LEU A 141 -20.45 20.59 2.69
C LEU A 141 -21.06 21.99 2.81
N HIS A 142 -22.04 22.15 3.69
CA HIS A 142 -22.78 23.41 3.89
C HIS A 142 -21.89 24.50 4.52
N SER A 143 -20.86 24.12 5.28
CA SER A 143 -19.89 25.04 5.89
C SER A 143 -18.74 25.42 4.96
N ALA A 144 -18.62 24.80 3.78
CA ALA A 144 -17.64 25.19 2.79
C ALA A 144 -17.86 26.64 2.33
N ASN A 145 -16.81 27.29 1.80
CA ASN A 145 -16.90 28.65 1.29
C ASN A 145 -16.43 28.71 -0.17
N PRO A 146 -17.35 28.81 -1.15
CA PRO A 146 -18.82 28.89 -1.00
C PRO A 146 -19.47 27.56 -0.55
N PRO A 147 -20.68 27.59 0.06
CA PRO A 147 -21.40 26.37 0.47
C PRO A 147 -21.65 25.42 -0.70
N ILE A 148 -21.49 24.12 -0.46
CA ILE A 148 -21.71 23.05 -1.44
C ILE A 148 -23.04 22.35 -1.11
N ILE A 149 -23.94 22.25 -2.09
CA ILE A 149 -25.22 21.52 -1.99
C ILE A 149 -25.11 20.22 -2.78
N HIS A 150 -25.45 19.09 -2.18
CA HIS A 150 -25.35 17.75 -2.76
C HIS A 150 -26.38 17.50 -3.88
N ARG A 151 -27.65 17.87 -3.66
CA ARG A 151 -28.78 17.81 -4.62
C ARG A 151 -29.31 16.44 -5.04
N ASP A 152 -28.56 15.35 -4.87
CA ASP A 152 -29.05 13.97 -5.08
C ASP A 152 -28.81 13.07 -3.85
N LEU A 153 -29.12 13.58 -2.66
CA LEU A 153 -29.01 12.80 -1.43
C LEU A 153 -30.19 11.83 -1.32
N LYS A 154 -29.90 10.53 -1.22
CA LYS A 154 -30.86 9.43 -1.09
C LYS A 154 -30.19 8.22 -0.43
N PRO A 155 -30.93 7.21 0.04
CA PRO A 155 -30.36 6.04 0.69
C PRO A 155 -29.29 5.31 -0.15
N ASN A 156 -29.44 5.20 -1.47
CA ASN A 156 -28.42 4.60 -2.34
C ASN A 156 -27.07 5.33 -2.34
N ASN A 157 -27.10 6.64 -2.11
CA ASN A 157 -25.92 7.50 -2.11
C ASN A 157 -25.33 7.66 -0.69
N VAL A 158 -25.83 6.87 0.27
CA VAL A 158 -25.31 6.77 1.63
C VAL A 158 -24.83 5.34 1.84
N LEU A 159 -23.52 5.15 1.71
CA LEU A 159 -22.88 3.83 1.85
C LEU A 159 -22.61 3.52 3.33
N LEU A 160 -22.64 2.24 3.72
CA LEU A 160 -22.42 1.80 5.10
C LEU A 160 -21.17 0.92 5.20
N SER A 161 -20.46 1.05 6.31
CA SER A 161 -19.42 0.12 6.73
C SER A 161 -19.38 0.04 8.26
N PHE A 162 -18.53 -0.81 8.81
CA PHE A 162 -18.20 -0.83 10.23
C PHE A 162 -16.83 -0.24 10.50
N ASN A 163 -16.72 0.53 11.57
CA ASN A 163 -15.41 0.94 12.08
C ASN A 163 -14.69 -0.20 12.83
N ALA A 164 -13.47 0.06 13.27
CA ALA A 164 -12.67 -0.90 14.04
C ALA A 164 -13.31 -1.31 15.39
N CYS A 165 -14.31 -0.54 15.87
CA CYS A 165 -15.09 -0.82 17.06
C CYS A 165 -16.34 -1.65 16.78
N GLY A 166 -16.66 -1.94 15.51
CA GLY A 166 -17.86 -2.66 15.09
C GLY A 166 -19.12 -1.79 15.05
N ASP A 167 -18.99 -0.46 15.09
CA ASP A 167 -20.10 0.47 14.94
C ASP A 167 -20.28 0.83 13.46
N ILE A 168 -21.54 1.02 13.06
CA ILE A 168 -21.89 1.40 11.69
C ILE A 168 -21.46 2.84 11.45
N ILE A 169 -20.65 3.03 10.41
CA ILE A 169 -20.29 4.32 9.84
C ILE A 169 -20.98 4.47 8.49
N ILE A 170 -21.52 5.66 8.22
CA ILE A 170 -22.01 6.01 6.88
C ILE A 170 -20.99 6.86 6.13
N LYS A 171 -21.02 6.77 4.80
CA LYS A 171 -20.24 7.59 3.86
C LYS A 171 -21.19 8.17 2.81
N ILE A 172 -21.29 9.49 2.73
CA ILE A 172 -22.01 10.17 1.64
C ILE A 172 -21.18 10.06 0.37
N SER A 173 -21.81 9.63 -0.72
CA SER A 173 -21.19 9.41 -2.02
C SER A 173 -22.02 10.02 -3.17
N ASP A 174 -21.43 10.07 -4.36
CA ASP A 174 -22.05 10.52 -5.62
C ASP A 174 -22.38 12.03 -5.68
N PHE A 175 -21.33 12.84 -5.85
CA PHE A 175 -21.42 14.30 -5.95
C PHE A 175 -21.73 14.79 -7.39
N GLY A 176 -22.21 13.92 -8.27
CA GLY A 176 -22.41 14.23 -9.70
C GLY A 176 -23.34 15.42 -9.97
N PHE A 177 -24.27 15.71 -9.06
CA PHE A 177 -25.18 16.86 -9.14
C PHE A 177 -24.82 18.02 -8.19
N ALA A 178 -23.72 17.89 -7.44
CA ALA A 178 -23.35 18.85 -6.41
C ALA A 178 -22.99 20.22 -6.99
N LYS A 179 -23.34 21.29 -6.28
CA LYS A 179 -23.16 22.66 -6.77
C LYS A 179 -22.78 23.62 -5.65
N GLU A 180 -21.79 24.46 -5.92
CA GLU A 180 -21.44 25.61 -5.08
C GLU A 180 -22.46 26.74 -5.24
N VAL A 181 -22.84 27.37 -4.13
CA VAL A 181 -23.74 28.52 -4.12
C VAL A 181 -22.95 29.79 -4.46
N THR A 182 -22.72 30.04 -5.76
CA THR A 182 -22.15 31.30 -6.26
C THR A 182 -23.26 32.19 -6.83
N THR A 183 -23.19 33.50 -6.53
CA THR A 183 -24.20 34.48 -6.97
C THR A 183 -24.15 34.69 -8.49
N GLY A 184 -25.00 33.94 -9.21
CA GLY A 184 -25.22 34.03 -10.65
C GLY A 184 -26.37 33.09 -11.07
N ILE A 185 -27.62 33.55 -10.91
CA ILE A 185 -28.85 32.75 -11.02
C ILE A 185 -29.32 32.62 -12.48
N SER A 186 -28.62 31.85 -13.33
CA SER A 186 -29.12 31.62 -14.71
C SER A 186 -29.16 30.16 -15.20
N ASP A 187 -28.41 29.22 -14.63
CA ASP A 187 -28.37 27.83 -15.12
C ASP A 187 -28.53 26.79 -13.99
N ILE A 188 -29.74 26.65 -13.43
CA ILE A 188 -30.08 25.56 -12.50
C ILE A 188 -30.93 24.54 -13.25
N ASP A 189 -30.36 23.36 -13.53
CA ASP A 189 -31.06 22.22 -14.09
C ASP A 189 -31.87 21.50 -13.02
N ILE A 190 -33.04 20.96 -13.41
CA ILE A 190 -33.83 20.07 -12.57
C ILE A 190 -33.13 18.71 -12.57
N ALA A 191 -32.48 18.36 -11.46
CA ALA A 191 -31.69 17.14 -11.32
C ALA A 191 -31.80 16.58 -9.90
N GLY A 192 -31.69 15.25 -9.77
CA GLY A 192 -31.93 14.49 -8.54
C GLY A 192 -33.04 13.44 -8.68
N THR A 193 -33.18 12.60 -7.66
CA THR A 193 -34.12 11.48 -7.64
C THR A 193 -35.50 11.90 -7.09
N ARG A 194 -36.57 11.73 -7.88
CA ARG A 194 -37.90 12.36 -7.68
C ARG A 194 -38.44 12.34 -6.23
N PRO A 195 -38.47 11.22 -5.48
CA PRO A 195 -39.02 11.21 -4.12
C PRO A 195 -38.25 12.09 -3.12
N TYR A 196 -36.96 12.33 -3.37
CA TYR A 196 -36.06 13.10 -2.51
C TYR A 196 -35.88 14.56 -2.99
N MET A 197 -36.41 14.91 -4.16
CA MET A 197 -36.34 16.27 -4.69
C MET A 197 -37.20 17.24 -3.87
N ALA A 198 -36.59 18.33 -3.43
CA ALA A 198 -37.30 19.41 -2.77
C ALA A 198 -38.22 20.18 -3.74
N PRO A 199 -39.41 20.64 -3.30
CA PRO A 199 -40.35 21.40 -4.11
C PRO A 199 -39.73 22.58 -4.89
N GLU A 200 -38.81 23.32 -4.26
CA GLU A 200 -38.21 24.52 -4.82
C GLU A 200 -37.31 24.27 -6.06
N ILE A 201 -36.85 23.02 -6.26
CA ILE A 201 -36.05 22.64 -7.44
C ILE A 201 -36.83 22.88 -8.72
N PHE A 202 -38.14 22.63 -8.73
CA PHE A 202 -39.01 22.83 -9.90
C PHE A 202 -39.19 24.31 -10.25
N ASN A 203 -38.93 25.21 -9.30
CA ASN A 203 -38.88 26.66 -9.51
C ASN A 203 -37.46 27.17 -9.80
N LYS A 204 -36.51 26.27 -10.11
CA LYS A 204 -35.09 26.55 -10.37
C LYS A 204 -34.40 27.32 -9.25
N SER A 205 -34.76 27.02 -8.00
CA SER A 205 -34.11 27.55 -6.80
C SER A 205 -33.45 26.42 -6.02
N ILE A 206 -32.23 26.67 -5.54
CA ILE A 206 -31.49 25.73 -4.69
C ILE A 206 -30.85 26.48 -3.52
N SER A 207 -30.81 25.82 -2.36
CA SER A 207 -30.05 26.28 -1.20
C SER A 207 -29.64 25.07 -0.36
N THR A 208 -28.91 25.27 0.73
CA THR A 208 -28.64 24.22 1.74
C THR A 208 -29.93 23.53 2.23
N ARG A 209 -31.09 24.22 2.21
CA ARG A 209 -32.42 23.66 2.56
C ARG A 209 -32.92 22.59 1.61
N THR A 210 -32.37 22.53 0.40
CA THR A 210 -32.69 21.50 -0.58
C THR A 210 -32.21 20.13 -0.09
N ASP A 211 -31.00 20.05 0.47
CA ASP A 211 -30.50 18.81 1.08
C ASP A 211 -31.22 18.51 2.41
N ILE A 212 -31.65 19.53 3.16
CA ILE A 212 -32.45 19.34 4.39
C ILE A 212 -33.78 18.63 4.11
N TYR A 213 -34.44 18.97 3.00
CA TYR A 213 -35.65 18.25 2.58
C TYR A 213 -35.34 16.77 2.28
N ALA A 214 -34.27 16.49 1.53
CA ALA A 214 -33.86 15.13 1.22
C ALA A 214 -33.55 14.31 2.50
N VAL A 215 -32.87 14.91 3.48
CA VAL A 215 -32.68 14.30 4.82
C VAL A 215 -34.02 14.05 5.51
N GLY A 216 -34.98 14.98 5.40
CA GLY A 216 -36.33 14.80 5.92
C GLY A 216 -37.04 13.57 5.35
N VAL A 217 -36.91 13.33 4.04
CA VAL A 217 -37.48 12.14 3.37
C VAL A 217 -36.80 10.86 3.87
N ILE A 218 -35.46 10.84 3.93
CA ILE A 218 -34.69 9.72 4.47
C ILE A 218 -35.10 9.44 5.93
N PHE A 219 -35.21 10.48 6.75
CA PHE A 219 -35.57 10.33 8.15
C PHE A 219 -36.98 9.75 8.31
N TYR A 220 -37.94 10.25 7.52
CA TYR A 220 -39.30 9.74 7.50
C TYR A 220 -39.33 8.25 7.12
N GLN A 221 -38.56 7.83 6.12
CA GLN A 221 -38.44 6.41 5.73
C GLN A 221 -37.81 5.57 6.84
N LEU A 222 -36.72 6.01 7.46
CA LEU A 222 -36.08 5.27 8.57
C LEU A 222 -37.02 5.07 9.77
N LEU A 223 -38.00 5.94 9.96
CA LEU A 223 -38.95 5.86 11.06
C LEU A 223 -40.24 5.09 10.70
N THR A 224 -40.61 5.03 9.42
CA THR A 224 -41.95 4.56 8.99
C THR A 224 -41.95 3.48 7.91
N ASN A 225 -40.82 3.21 7.26
CA ASN A 225 -40.69 2.41 6.03
C ASN A 225 -41.53 2.93 4.84
N LEU A 226 -42.02 4.18 4.89
CA LEU A 226 -42.87 4.79 3.86
C LEU A 226 -42.22 6.06 3.31
N TYR A 227 -42.60 6.46 2.10
CA TYR A 227 -42.34 7.81 1.61
C TYR A 227 -43.35 8.81 2.22
N PRO A 228 -42.96 10.07 2.47
CA PRO A 228 -43.90 11.08 2.94
C PRO A 228 -44.92 11.48 1.87
N TYR A 229 -44.53 11.43 0.60
CA TYR A 229 -45.38 11.78 -0.54
C TYR A 229 -45.21 10.77 -1.69
N ASP A 230 -46.31 10.41 -2.36
CA ASP A 230 -46.32 9.50 -3.52
C ASP A 230 -45.93 10.24 -4.82
N VAL A 231 -44.77 10.89 -4.84
CA VAL A 231 -44.34 11.80 -5.92
C VAL A 231 -44.25 11.09 -7.28
N GLU A 232 -43.99 9.79 -7.29
CA GLU A 232 -43.82 9.01 -8.53
C GLU A 232 -45.12 8.79 -9.31
N GLU A 233 -46.29 8.92 -8.66
CA GLU A 233 -47.59 8.79 -9.34
C GLU A 233 -47.95 10.02 -10.20
N TYR A 234 -47.19 11.11 -10.09
CA TYR A 234 -47.49 12.39 -10.74
C TYR A 234 -46.63 12.62 -11.98
N SER A 235 -47.24 13.24 -13.00
CA SER A 235 -46.52 13.65 -14.21
C SER A 235 -45.61 14.86 -13.95
N ASN A 236 -44.59 15.10 -14.79
CA ASN A 236 -43.67 16.25 -14.63
C ASN A 236 -44.41 17.59 -14.58
N GLU A 237 -45.50 17.75 -15.35
CA GLU A 237 -46.34 18.95 -15.35
C GLU A 237 -47.02 19.16 -13.98
N GLU A 238 -47.49 18.07 -13.36
CA GLU A 238 -48.12 18.11 -12.04
C GLU A 238 -47.13 18.32 -10.89
N LEU A 239 -45.87 17.89 -11.08
CA LEU A 239 -44.78 18.22 -10.17
C LEU A 239 -44.42 19.69 -10.24
N ILE A 240 -44.42 20.29 -11.43
CA ILE A 240 -44.24 21.75 -11.61
C ILE A 240 -45.38 22.52 -10.95
N ASP A 241 -46.61 21.99 -11.01
CA ASP A 241 -47.77 22.53 -10.30
C ASP A 241 -47.79 22.19 -8.79
N LEU A 242 -46.77 21.48 -8.30
CA LEU A 242 -46.55 21.14 -6.89
C LEU A 242 -47.70 20.35 -6.25
N LYS A 243 -48.47 19.59 -7.05
CA LYS A 243 -49.65 18.84 -6.58
C LYS A 243 -49.36 17.82 -5.45
N PRO A 244 -48.25 17.06 -5.44
CA PRO A 244 -48.00 16.07 -4.39
C PRO A 244 -47.93 16.69 -2.98
N TRP A 245 -47.33 17.87 -2.86
CA TRP A 245 -47.09 18.55 -1.59
C TRP A 245 -48.31 19.30 -1.03
N GLN A 246 -49.44 19.30 -1.75
CA GLN A 246 -50.70 19.85 -1.27
C GLN A 246 -51.47 18.88 -0.35
N LYS A 247 -51.10 17.58 -0.35
CA LYS A 247 -51.68 16.58 0.54
C LYS A 247 -51.18 16.79 1.98
N THR A 248 -52.07 16.64 2.96
CA THR A 248 -51.67 16.66 4.38
C THR A 248 -50.80 15.45 4.71
N LEU A 249 -49.62 15.71 5.26
CA LEU A 249 -48.67 14.69 5.68
C LEU A 249 -49.01 14.21 7.11
N ASN A 250 -49.04 12.89 7.32
CA ASN A 250 -49.14 12.31 8.65
C ASN A 250 -47.78 12.36 9.35
N ALA A 251 -47.76 12.62 10.66
CA ALA A 251 -46.53 12.58 11.45
C ALA A 251 -45.98 11.13 11.54
N PRO A 252 -44.66 10.93 11.63
CA PRO A 252 -44.08 9.58 11.81
C PRO A 252 -44.67 8.77 12.97
N SER A 253 -45.01 9.41 14.09
CA SER A 253 -45.66 8.76 15.25
C SER A 253 -47.03 8.15 14.95
N PHE A 254 -47.68 8.56 13.86
CA PHE A 254 -48.90 7.93 13.38
C PHE A 254 -48.68 6.48 12.94
N TYR A 255 -47.49 6.17 12.40
CA TYR A 255 -47.13 4.84 11.91
C TYR A 255 -46.25 4.06 12.90
N ASN A 256 -45.43 4.77 13.70
CA ASN A 256 -44.50 4.16 14.64
C ASN A 256 -44.64 4.82 16.02
N ASP A 257 -45.31 4.12 16.94
CA ASP A 257 -45.64 4.60 18.29
C ASP A 257 -44.42 4.87 19.19
N LYS A 258 -43.22 4.41 18.79
CA LYS A 258 -41.96 4.70 19.49
C LYS A 258 -41.41 6.09 19.16
N VAL A 259 -41.91 6.75 18.11
CA VAL A 259 -41.50 8.11 17.75
C VAL A 259 -42.12 9.12 18.71
N PHE A 260 -41.29 9.98 19.29
CA PHE A 260 -41.72 11.00 20.24
C PHE A 260 -41.98 12.35 19.54
N GLU A 261 -42.80 13.20 20.17
CA GLU A 261 -43.34 14.44 19.60
C GLU A 261 -42.26 15.41 19.07
N ASP A 262 -41.16 15.61 19.80
CA ASP A 262 -40.08 16.48 19.33
C ASP A 262 -39.49 15.97 17.99
N LEU A 263 -39.47 14.65 17.78
CA LEU A 263 -38.97 14.06 16.55
C LEU A 263 -39.95 14.19 15.39
N ASP A 264 -41.26 14.09 15.64
CA ASP A 264 -42.28 14.43 14.64
C ASP A 264 -42.10 15.87 14.17
N ASN A 265 -41.94 16.81 15.10
CA ASN A 265 -41.76 18.22 14.80
C ASN A 265 -40.50 18.47 13.96
N ILE A 266 -39.40 17.79 14.26
CA ILE A 266 -38.16 17.89 13.49
C ILE A 266 -38.37 17.39 12.05
N VAL A 267 -38.93 16.18 11.87
CA VAL A 267 -39.12 15.59 10.54
C VAL A 267 -40.10 16.41 9.70
N LEU A 268 -41.21 16.85 10.29
CA LEU A 268 -42.19 17.70 9.61
C LEU A 268 -41.62 19.07 9.24
N LYS A 269 -40.75 19.66 10.10
CA LYS A 269 -40.05 20.91 9.77
C LYS A 269 -39.08 20.72 8.60
N CYS A 270 -38.40 19.57 8.48
CA CYS A 270 -37.57 19.28 7.29
C CYS A 270 -38.41 19.13 6.01
N LEU A 271 -39.62 18.59 6.13
CA LEU A 271 -40.53 18.32 5.00
C LEU A 271 -41.47 19.50 4.69
N ASP A 272 -41.32 20.65 5.34
CA ASP A 272 -42.17 21.81 5.08
C ASP A 272 -42.06 22.22 3.61
N PHE A 273 -43.21 22.50 3.01
CA PHE A 273 -43.30 22.91 1.61
C PHE A 273 -42.51 24.20 1.34
N ASN A 274 -42.52 25.15 2.27
CA ASN A 274 -41.79 26.40 2.14
C ASN A 274 -40.36 26.24 2.69
N PRO A 275 -39.30 26.40 1.86
CA PRO A 275 -37.92 26.24 2.30
C PRO A 275 -37.55 27.17 3.48
N GLU A 276 -38.14 28.37 3.57
CA GLU A 276 -37.87 29.32 4.66
C GLU A 276 -38.32 28.83 6.04
N ASN A 277 -39.25 27.87 6.09
CA ASN A 277 -39.71 27.25 7.34
C ASN A 277 -38.81 26.08 7.78
N ARG A 278 -37.93 25.58 6.90
CA ARG A 278 -36.97 24.52 7.20
C ARG A 278 -35.75 25.09 7.94
N TYR A 279 -34.91 24.19 8.45
CA TYR A 279 -33.61 24.55 9.03
C TYR A 279 -32.69 25.22 7.99
N LEU A 280 -31.86 26.14 8.46
CA LEU A 280 -30.95 26.91 7.63
C LEU A 280 -29.96 26.03 6.87
N ASP A 281 -29.36 25.09 7.58
CA ASP A 281 -28.36 24.16 7.09
C ASP A 281 -28.36 22.88 7.95
N ALA A 282 -27.37 22.01 7.70
CA ALA A 282 -27.28 20.72 8.36
C ALA A 282 -26.78 20.85 9.80
N GLY A 283 -26.06 21.92 10.13
CA GLY A 283 -25.60 22.22 11.48
C GLY A 283 -26.76 22.61 12.40
N GLU A 284 -27.68 23.45 11.93
CA GLU A 284 -28.88 23.82 12.70
C GLU A 284 -29.77 22.59 12.97
N LEU A 285 -30.00 21.76 11.94
CA LEU A 285 -30.78 20.53 12.09
C LEU A 285 -30.08 19.53 13.04
N LEU A 286 -28.76 19.35 12.94
CA LEU A 286 -28.00 18.47 13.83
C LEU A 286 -28.14 18.89 15.29
N ALA A 287 -28.02 20.19 15.58
CA ALA A 287 -28.16 20.71 16.93
C ALA A 287 -29.55 20.43 17.53
N ASP A 288 -30.63 20.55 16.74
CA ASP A 288 -31.98 20.29 17.23
C ASP A 288 -32.25 18.78 17.41
N VAL A 289 -31.72 17.94 16.52
CA VAL A 289 -31.74 16.47 16.68
C VAL A 289 -31.01 16.04 17.95
N GLU A 290 -29.81 16.57 18.22
CA GLU A 290 -29.05 16.26 19.43
C GLU A 290 -29.80 16.69 20.70
N LYS A 291 -30.38 17.89 20.67
CA LYS A 291 -31.19 18.42 21.78
C LYS A 291 -32.43 17.57 22.05
N ALA A 292 -33.11 17.11 21.00
CA ALA A 292 -34.27 16.22 21.12
C ALA A 292 -33.88 14.86 21.74
N ILE A 293 -32.71 14.31 21.38
CA ILE A 293 -32.16 13.09 21.97
C ILE A 293 -31.86 13.28 23.46
N GLU A 294 -31.20 14.38 23.83
CA GLU A 294 -30.87 14.67 25.23
C GLU A 294 -32.12 14.83 26.10
N LYS A 295 -33.11 15.58 25.60
CA LYS A 295 -34.40 15.75 26.28
C LYS A 295 -35.13 14.40 26.44
N HIS A 296 -35.11 13.55 25.43
CA HIS A 296 -35.72 12.23 25.49
C HIS A 296 -35.01 11.29 26.49
N LYS A 297 -33.67 11.26 26.51
CA LYS A 297 -32.88 10.51 27.51
C LYS A 297 -33.18 10.98 28.93
N SER A 298 -33.25 12.29 29.15
CA SER A 298 -33.59 12.90 30.45
C SER A 298 -35.00 12.52 30.93
N THR A 299 -35.93 12.33 29.99
CA THR A 299 -37.32 11.96 30.27
C THR A 299 -37.46 10.46 30.57
N GLN A 300 -36.67 9.60 29.91
CA GLN A 300 -36.63 8.16 30.20
C GLN A 300 -35.93 7.80 31.51
N ILE A 301 -34.93 8.58 31.96
CA ILE A 301 -34.23 8.35 33.25
C ILE A 301 -35.19 8.46 34.46
N ILE A 302 -36.35 9.12 34.31
CA ILE A 302 -37.37 9.24 35.36
C ILE A 302 -38.34 8.02 35.36
N SER A 303 -38.26 7.16 34.36
CA SER A 303 -39.09 5.96 34.22
C SER A 303 -38.26 4.74 33.78
N GLN A 304 -37.78 3.99 34.78
CA GLN A 304 -37.11 2.67 34.71
C GLN A 304 -35.57 2.68 34.82
N ASP A 305 -35.12 2.47 36.06
CA ASP A 305 -34.20 1.36 36.38
C ASP A 305 -34.79 0.07 35.79
N ASN A 306 -34.31 -0.37 34.62
CA ASN A 306 -34.23 -1.77 34.16
C ASN A 306 -33.80 -1.82 32.69
N LEU A 307 -32.48 -1.80 32.45
CA LEU A 307 -31.87 -2.45 31.28
C LEU A 307 -30.61 -3.20 31.75
N SER A 308 -30.85 -4.18 32.61
CA SER A 308 -29.90 -5.25 32.87
C SER A 308 -29.99 -6.29 31.76
N LYS A 309 -28.84 -6.59 31.14
CA LYS A 309 -28.44 -7.91 30.61
C LYS A 309 -29.58 -8.82 30.12
N ASP A 310 -29.83 -8.79 28.82
CA ASP A 310 -30.35 -9.97 28.09
C ASP A 310 -29.48 -10.20 26.86
N TYR A 311 -28.34 -10.85 27.08
CA TYR A 311 -27.62 -11.61 26.05
C TYR A 311 -27.04 -12.85 26.73
N ASN A 312 -27.93 -13.75 27.12
CA ASN A 312 -27.58 -15.10 27.50
C ASN A 312 -28.40 -16.08 26.63
N ASP A 313 -27.65 -17.03 26.08
CA ASP A 313 -28.02 -18.41 25.82
C ASP A 313 -29.04 -18.70 24.69
N GLU A 314 -28.50 -19.00 23.50
CA GLU A 314 -28.48 -20.34 22.89
C GLU A 314 -27.87 -20.22 21.49
N TYR A 315 -26.72 -20.85 21.25
CA TYR A 315 -26.16 -20.99 19.91
C TYR A 315 -27.06 -21.96 19.11
N SER A 316 -28.15 -21.46 18.56
CA SER A 316 -29.00 -22.16 17.60
C SER A 316 -28.22 -22.40 16.30
N GLU A 317 -28.46 -23.53 15.65
CA GLU A 317 -27.84 -23.99 14.41
C GLU A 317 -27.70 -22.87 13.35
N TYR A 318 -26.49 -22.33 13.27
CA TYR A 318 -25.81 -21.72 12.14
C TYR A 318 -26.63 -21.61 10.83
N ILE A 319 -27.26 -20.45 10.60
CA ILE A 319 -27.64 -19.99 9.26
C ILE A 319 -26.33 -19.75 8.50
N ILE A 320 -25.93 -20.72 7.67
CA ILE A 320 -24.71 -20.63 6.88
C ILE A 320 -25.11 -20.65 5.40
N ASN A 321 -25.09 -19.47 4.78
CA ASN A 321 -25.05 -19.37 3.32
C ASN A 321 -23.61 -19.59 2.81
N ASP A 322 -23.44 -19.77 1.50
CA ASP A 322 -22.13 -20.08 0.93
C ASP A 322 -21.14 -18.93 1.07
N SER A 323 -21.60 -17.66 1.08
CA SER A 323 -20.78 -16.48 1.38
C SER A 323 -20.15 -16.54 2.77
N ILE A 324 -20.92 -16.91 3.80
CA ILE A 324 -20.42 -17.06 5.17
C ILE A 324 -19.42 -18.21 5.25
N LYS A 325 -19.68 -19.36 4.59
CA LYS A 325 -18.69 -20.46 4.53
C LYS A 325 -17.37 -19.97 3.96
N GLU A 326 -17.46 -19.21 2.89
CA GLU A 326 -16.29 -18.70 2.18
C GLU A 326 -15.55 -17.65 3.02
N ALA A 327 -16.25 -16.75 3.71
CA ALA A 327 -15.65 -15.80 4.64
C ALA A 327 -14.84 -16.53 5.74
N PHE A 328 -15.42 -17.55 6.38
CA PHE A 328 -14.70 -18.33 7.39
C PHE A 328 -13.59 -19.22 6.82
N ARG A 329 -13.67 -19.61 5.54
CA ARG A 329 -12.59 -20.32 4.84
C ARG A 329 -11.41 -19.37 4.60
N LEU A 330 -11.69 -18.17 4.08
CA LEU A 330 -10.70 -17.13 3.82
C LEU A 330 -10.05 -16.62 5.11
N ALA A 331 -10.80 -16.46 6.20
CA ALA A 331 -10.25 -16.06 7.51
C ALA A 331 -9.20 -17.06 8.05
N LYS A 332 -9.19 -18.29 7.55
CA LYS A 332 -8.20 -19.34 7.91
C LYS A 332 -7.03 -19.43 6.95
N CYS A 333 -7.05 -18.67 5.85
CA CYS A 333 -5.95 -18.58 4.90
C CYS A 333 -5.02 -17.42 5.27
N GLU A 334 -3.71 -17.62 5.10
CA GLU A 334 -2.71 -16.58 5.40
C GLU A 334 -2.97 -15.34 4.54
N ASN A 335 -2.98 -14.15 5.17
CA ASN A 335 -3.22 -12.84 4.55
C ASN A 335 -4.58 -12.67 3.86
N LYS A 336 -5.58 -13.51 4.17
CA LYS A 336 -6.90 -13.49 3.53
C LYS A 336 -8.03 -12.98 4.44
N LEU A 337 -7.68 -12.47 5.63
CA LEU A 337 -8.66 -11.88 6.55
C LEU A 337 -9.37 -10.63 5.97
N PRO A 338 -8.73 -9.71 5.22
CA PRO A 338 -9.43 -8.57 4.63
C PRO A 338 -10.59 -8.99 3.72
N GLU A 339 -10.36 -9.99 2.86
CA GLU A 339 -11.38 -10.56 1.96
C GLU A 339 -12.49 -11.27 2.75
N ALA A 340 -12.14 -11.94 3.86
CA ALA A 340 -13.12 -12.54 4.77
C ALA A 340 -13.99 -11.51 5.50
N ILE A 341 -13.37 -10.40 5.95
CA ILE A 341 -14.06 -9.27 6.58
C ILE A 341 -15.05 -8.66 5.59
N GLU A 342 -14.61 -8.41 4.36
CA GLU A 342 -15.44 -7.84 3.30
C GLU A 342 -16.70 -8.68 3.07
N LEU A 343 -16.54 -9.99 2.85
CA LEU A 343 -17.66 -10.91 2.63
C LEU A 343 -18.61 -10.93 3.84
N LEU A 344 -18.07 -11.06 5.05
CA LEU A 344 -18.90 -11.11 6.25
C LEU A 344 -19.63 -9.79 6.51
N GLU A 345 -18.98 -8.66 6.23
CA GLU A 345 -19.53 -7.33 6.40
C GLU A 345 -20.71 -7.05 5.49
N SER A 346 -20.58 -7.38 4.20
CA SER A 346 -21.68 -7.24 3.23
C SER A 346 -22.92 -8.04 3.69
N GLU A 347 -22.72 -9.29 4.10
CA GLU A 347 -23.81 -10.18 4.54
C GLU A 347 -24.44 -9.69 5.86
N VAL A 348 -23.62 -9.25 6.83
CA VAL A 348 -24.08 -8.69 8.10
C VAL A 348 -24.87 -7.40 7.92
N LEU A 349 -24.61 -6.63 6.86
CA LEU A 349 -25.33 -5.38 6.60
C LEU A 349 -26.62 -5.58 5.84
N GLN A 350 -26.70 -6.60 4.99
CA GLN A 350 -27.85 -6.87 4.13
C GLN A 350 -28.88 -7.81 4.76
N ASP A 351 -28.50 -8.65 5.72
CA ASP A 351 -29.40 -9.63 6.32
C ASP A 351 -29.49 -9.48 7.85
N TYR A 352 -30.72 -9.34 8.35
CA TYR A 352 -30.99 -9.12 9.77
C TYR A 352 -30.62 -10.31 10.67
N ASP A 353 -30.88 -11.54 10.24
CA ASP A 353 -30.61 -12.74 11.02
C ASP A 353 -29.10 -13.04 11.06
N ILE A 354 -28.41 -12.86 9.92
CA ILE A 354 -26.95 -12.92 9.84
C ILE A 354 -26.32 -11.85 10.74
N ARG A 355 -26.83 -10.61 10.70
CA ARG A 355 -26.37 -9.51 11.56
C ARG A 355 -26.38 -9.90 13.03
N LYS A 356 -27.49 -10.48 13.50
CA LYS A 356 -27.64 -10.91 14.91
C LYS A 356 -26.60 -11.97 15.31
N CYS A 357 -26.22 -12.85 14.38
CA CYS A 357 -25.31 -13.95 14.65
C CYS A 357 -23.82 -13.56 14.55
N TYR A 358 -23.47 -12.67 13.61
CA TYR A 358 -22.08 -12.48 13.19
C TYR A 358 -21.49 -11.08 13.45
N SER A 359 -22.27 -10.11 13.96
CA SER A 359 -21.76 -8.75 14.25
C SER A 359 -20.57 -8.76 15.23
N GLU A 360 -20.59 -9.63 16.25
CA GLU A 360 -19.49 -9.74 17.21
C GLU A 360 -18.24 -10.37 16.58
N THR A 361 -18.41 -11.35 15.69
CA THR A 361 -17.29 -11.94 14.93
C THR A 361 -16.64 -10.88 14.04
N LEU A 362 -17.45 -10.13 13.28
CA LEU A 362 -16.98 -9.04 12.44
C LEU A 362 -16.27 -7.96 13.26
N ARG A 363 -16.80 -7.62 14.44
CA ARG A 363 -16.17 -6.68 15.40
C ARG A 363 -14.80 -7.15 15.89
N ILE A 364 -14.63 -8.46 16.10
CA ILE A 364 -13.33 -9.02 16.49
C ILE A 364 -12.36 -8.95 15.30
N TRP A 365 -12.80 -9.37 14.11
CA TRP A 365 -11.97 -9.38 12.91
C TRP A 365 -11.53 -7.98 12.45
N LYS A 366 -12.38 -6.96 12.56
CA LYS A 366 -12.03 -5.55 12.23
C LYS A 366 -11.23 -4.82 13.32
N SER A 367 -10.96 -5.45 14.45
CA SER A 367 -10.23 -4.79 15.54
C SER A 367 -8.76 -4.56 15.21
N LYS A 368 -8.11 -3.56 15.83
CA LYS A 368 -6.67 -3.26 15.59
C LYS A 368 -5.71 -4.42 15.88
N ARG A 369 -6.13 -5.38 16.71
CA ARG A 369 -5.39 -6.61 17.08
C ARG A 369 -6.37 -7.80 17.12
N PRO A 370 -6.84 -8.27 15.95
CA PRO A 370 -7.77 -9.39 15.86
C PRO A 370 -7.17 -10.63 16.51
N ASP A 371 -5.87 -10.85 16.29
CA ASP A 371 -5.07 -11.91 16.92
C ASP A 371 -5.18 -11.90 18.44
N VAL A 372 -4.95 -10.76 19.11
CA VAL A 372 -4.99 -10.66 20.57
C VAL A 372 -6.41 -10.92 21.10
N LYS A 373 -7.44 -10.37 20.44
CA LYS A 373 -8.83 -10.61 20.85
C LYS A 373 -9.26 -12.06 20.62
N LEU A 374 -8.88 -12.66 19.50
CA LEU A 374 -9.14 -14.06 19.18
C LEU A 374 -8.41 -14.99 20.18
N ILE A 375 -7.16 -14.69 20.52
CA ILE A 375 -6.41 -15.40 21.57
C ILE A 375 -7.12 -15.27 22.92
N SER A 376 -7.46 -14.04 23.34
CA SER A 376 -8.17 -13.81 24.60
C SER A 376 -9.50 -14.56 24.65
N LYS A 377 -10.26 -14.56 23.55
CA LYS A 377 -11.51 -15.32 23.42
C LYS A 377 -11.26 -16.82 23.49
N ALA A 378 -10.24 -17.33 22.81
CA ALA A 378 -9.84 -18.74 22.84
C ALA A 378 -9.57 -19.21 24.28
N PHE A 379 -8.77 -18.46 25.03
CA PHE A 379 -8.46 -18.79 26.43
C PHE A 379 -9.65 -18.54 27.37
N THR A 380 -10.50 -17.54 27.11
CA THR A 380 -11.71 -17.28 27.91
C THR A 380 -12.75 -18.38 27.75
N VAL A 381 -12.98 -18.86 26.52
CA VAL A 381 -13.89 -19.97 26.21
C VAL A 381 -13.40 -21.25 26.87
N ASN A 382 -12.09 -21.50 26.82
CA ASN A 382 -11.47 -22.62 27.53
C ASN A 382 -11.69 -22.52 29.05
N LEU A 383 -11.41 -21.36 29.65
CA LEU A 383 -11.55 -21.13 31.10
C LEU A 383 -12.99 -21.23 31.61
N LYS A 384 -13.98 -20.77 30.82
CA LYS A 384 -15.40 -20.72 31.24
C LYS A 384 -16.19 -22.00 30.95
N GLY A 385 -15.76 -22.83 30.01
CA GLY A 385 -16.57 -23.97 29.57
C GLY A 385 -15.84 -25.14 28.93
N GLN A 386 -14.49 -25.19 28.96
CA GLN A 386 -13.67 -26.28 28.39
C GLN A 386 -14.02 -26.63 26.93
N ASN A 387 -14.52 -25.68 26.14
CA ASN A 387 -14.82 -25.93 24.73
C ASN A 387 -13.53 -25.81 23.90
N TYR A 388 -12.71 -26.85 23.96
CA TYR A 388 -11.40 -26.92 23.28
C TYR A 388 -11.53 -26.74 21.77
N LYS A 389 -12.61 -27.25 21.16
CA LYS A 389 -12.83 -27.13 19.70
C LYS A 389 -13.04 -25.68 19.28
N LEU A 390 -13.88 -24.94 20.00
CA LEU A 390 -14.10 -23.51 19.73
C LEU A 390 -12.84 -22.68 20.04
N SER A 391 -12.10 -23.07 21.09
CA SER A 391 -10.83 -22.44 21.45
C SER A 391 -9.77 -22.65 20.36
N CYS A 392 -9.65 -23.85 19.80
CA CYS A 392 -8.78 -24.15 18.66
C CYS A 392 -9.17 -23.34 17.41
N ASN A 393 -10.46 -23.14 17.14
CA ASN A 393 -10.90 -22.34 15.99
C ASN A 393 -10.42 -20.89 16.09
N PHE A 394 -10.66 -20.22 17.22
CA PHE A 394 -10.21 -18.85 17.45
C PHE A 394 -8.67 -18.72 17.37
N LEU A 395 -7.94 -19.70 17.90
CA LEU A 395 -6.48 -19.69 17.86
C LEU A 395 -5.92 -19.95 16.46
N ASN A 396 -6.57 -20.79 15.66
CA ASN A 396 -6.22 -20.98 14.25
C ASN A 396 -6.52 -19.72 13.42
N GLU A 397 -7.64 -19.03 13.66
CA GLU A 397 -7.95 -17.74 13.03
C GLU A 397 -6.89 -16.68 13.42
N ALA A 398 -6.48 -16.64 14.69
CA ALA A 398 -5.41 -15.74 15.14
C ALA A 398 -4.07 -16.03 14.45
N ILE A 399 -3.72 -17.30 14.27
CA ILE A 399 -2.49 -17.73 13.58
C ILE A 399 -2.57 -17.45 12.07
N ALA A 400 -3.72 -17.67 11.44
CA ALA A 400 -3.91 -17.35 10.03
C ALA A 400 -3.77 -15.83 9.78
N TYR A 401 -4.26 -15.01 10.70
CA TYR A 401 -4.08 -13.56 10.66
C TYR A 401 -2.62 -13.14 10.90
N ASN A 402 -1.94 -13.78 11.85
CA ASN A 402 -0.55 -13.46 12.17
C ASN A 402 0.28 -14.77 12.24
N PRO A 403 0.87 -15.21 11.11
CA PRO A 403 1.59 -16.48 11.04
C PRO A 403 2.78 -16.59 12.00
N SER A 404 3.34 -15.46 12.46
CA SER A 404 4.41 -15.44 13.47
C SER A 404 3.96 -16.08 14.80
N LEU A 405 2.66 -16.01 15.10
CA LEU A 405 2.04 -16.61 16.27
C LEU A 405 2.05 -18.13 16.24
N LYS A 406 2.22 -18.75 15.05
CA LYS A 406 2.29 -20.20 14.91
C LYS A 406 3.40 -20.79 15.78
N SER A 407 4.58 -20.17 15.78
CA SER A 407 5.72 -20.60 16.60
C SER A 407 5.40 -20.57 18.10
N ARG A 408 4.60 -19.57 18.52
CA ARG A 408 4.23 -19.30 19.91
C ARG A 408 2.98 -20.03 20.38
N TYR A 409 2.06 -20.43 19.49
CA TYR A 409 0.77 -20.94 19.93
C TYR A 409 0.31 -22.25 19.28
N ALA A 410 0.99 -22.74 18.23
CA ALA A 410 0.67 -24.05 17.63
C ALA A 410 0.69 -25.18 18.67
N HIS A 411 1.57 -25.06 19.67
CA HIS A 411 1.71 -26.03 20.74
C HIS A 411 0.50 -26.06 21.70
N TYR A 412 -0.26 -24.97 21.86
CA TYR A 412 -1.54 -24.98 22.58
C TYR A 412 -2.64 -25.66 21.77
N ILE A 413 -2.65 -25.46 20.44
CA ILE A 413 -3.59 -26.14 19.53
C ILE A 413 -3.33 -27.64 19.54
N ASP A 414 -2.07 -28.06 19.44
CA ASP A 414 -1.67 -29.45 19.56
C ASP A 414 -2.09 -30.03 20.92
N LEU A 415 -1.86 -29.28 22.01
CA LEU A 415 -2.26 -29.67 23.36
C LEU A 415 -3.80 -29.84 23.49
N TRP A 416 -4.58 -28.88 23.01
CA TRP A 416 -6.04 -28.93 23.07
C TRP A 416 -6.63 -29.96 22.12
N ASN A 417 -6.02 -30.22 20.98
CA ASN A 417 -6.38 -31.35 20.12
C ASN A 417 -6.10 -32.70 20.82
N ILE A 418 -4.99 -32.81 21.55
CA ILE A 418 -4.72 -33.97 22.40
C ILE A 418 -5.79 -34.11 23.50
N PHE A 419 -6.28 -33.00 24.07
CA PHE A 419 -7.40 -33.03 25.03
C PHE A 419 -8.72 -33.45 24.38
N ILE A 420 -9.05 -32.94 23.19
CA ILE A 420 -10.22 -33.37 22.41
C ILE A 420 -10.14 -34.87 22.09
N ASP A 421 -8.95 -35.38 21.76
CA ASP A 421 -8.73 -36.80 21.48
C ASP A 421 -8.75 -37.66 22.74
N LEU A 422 -8.27 -37.15 23.88
CA LEU A 422 -8.36 -37.80 25.18
C LEU A 422 -9.82 -37.96 25.63
N GLU A 423 -10.64 -36.91 25.46
CA GLU A 423 -12.09 -36.96 25.72
C GLU A 423 -12.82 -37.97 24.82
N LYS A 424 -12.34 -38.17 23.58
CA LYS A 424 -13.00 -39.06 22.60
C LYS A 424 -12.52 -40.50 22.58
N HIS A 425 -11.24 -40.78 22.86
CA HIS A 425 -10.60 -42.06 22.52
C HIS A 425 -9.83 -42.77 23.66
N GLY A 426 -9.63 -42.14 24.82
CA GLY A 426 -9.23 -42.82 26.07
C GLY A 426 -7.86 -43.53 26.15
N SER A 427 -6.95 -43.36 25.16
CA SER A 427 -5.63 -44.03 25.18
C SER A 427 -4.56 -43.16 25.85
N LEU A 428 -4.25 -43.48 27.12
CA LEU A 428 -3.18 -42.84 27.90
C LEU A 428 -1.82 -42.92 27.19
N PHE A 429 -1.49 -44.10 26.63
CA PHE A 429 -0.19 -44.36 26.00
C PHE A 429 0.07 -43.44 24.79
N LYS A 430 -0.90 -43.29 23.89
CA LYS A 430 -0.74 -42.39 22.72
C LYS A 430 -0.62 -40.94 23.16
N SER A 431 -1.42 -40.53 24.13
CA SER A 431 -1.48 -39.14 24.61
C SER A 431 -0.21 -38.75 25.37
N VAL A 432 0.36 -39.65 26.18
CA VAL A 432 1.64 -39.44 26.87
C VAL A 432 2.80 -39.37 25.87
N VAL A 433 2.85 -40.22 24.84
CA VAL A 433 3.88 -40.16 23.80
C VAL A 433 3.80 -38.87 22.98
N LEU A 434 2.58 -38.40 22.67
CA LEU A 434 2.35 -37.11 21.99
C LEU A 434 2.72 -35.93 22.89
N LEU A 435 2.35 -35.96 24.17
CA LEU A 435 2.73 -34.97 25.18
C LEU A 435 4.26 -34.92 25.41
N GLU A 436 4.95 -36.06 25.49
CA GLU A 436 6.41 -36.13 25.61
C GLU A 436 7.09 -35.50 24.39
N SER A 437 6.63 -35.85 23.18
CA SER A 437 7.12 -35.25 21.94
C SER A 437 6.90 -33.73 21.90
N LEU A 438 5.80 -33.22 22.44
CA LEU A 438 5.54 -31.77 22.57
C LEU A 438 6.42 -31.11 23.64
N MET A 439 6.62 -31.75 24.80
CA MET A 439 7.43 -31.24 25.90
C MET A 439 8.93 -31.21 25.60
N ASP A 440 9.44 -32.16 24.81
CA ASP A 440 10.84 -32.17 24.36
C ASP A 440 11.14 -31.06 23.35
N ARG A 441 10.11 -30.61 22.62
CA ARG A 441 10.21 -29.56 21.61
C ARG A 441 9.87 -28.17 22.15
N ASN A 442 9.32 -28.04 23.36
CA ASN A 442 8.86 -26.75 23.89
C ASN A 442 8.93 -26.64 25.43
N ASP A 443 9.87 -25.82 25.93
CA ASP A 443 10.11 -25.61 27.37
C ASP A 443 9.02 -24.78 28.09
N GLU A 444 8.13 -24.08 27.37
CA GLU A 444 7.00 -23.35 27.98
C GLU A 444 5.89 -24.31 28.43
N ILE A 445 5.61 -25.37 27.65
CA ILE A 445 4.65 -26.42 28.04
C ILE A 445 5.09 -27.11 29.34
N LYS A 446 6.40 -27.26 29.59
CA LYS A 446 6.92 -27.79 30.87
C LYS A 446 6.48 -26.96 32.08
N LYS A 447 6.21 -25.66 31.92
CA LYS A 447 5.71 -24.81 33.01
C LYS A 447 4.22 -25.02 33.29
N PHE A 448 3.43 -25.39 32.28
CA PHE A 448 2.00 -25.73 32.37
C PHE A 448 1.72 -27.16 32.82
N TYR A 449 2.77 -27.95 33.09
CA TYR A 449 2.67 -29.33 33.59
C TYR A 449 1.81 -29.46 34.85
N LYS A 450 1.66 -28.38 35.64
CA LYS A 450 0.79 -28.34 36.82
C LYS A 450 -0.71 -28.38 36.51
N ASP A 451 -1.12 -27.93 35.33
CA ASP A 451 -2.53 -27.86 34.93
C ASP A 451 -3.01 -29.13 34.23
N ILE A 452 -2.07 -30.02 33.84
CA ILE A 452 -2.34 -31.38 33.34
C ILE A 452 -2.65 -32.35 34.52
N ILE A 453 -2.22 -31.99 35.74
CA ILE A 453 -2.36 -32.79 36.97
C ILE A 453 -3.80 -33.20 37.30
N PRO A 454 -4.84 -32.35 37.17
CA PRO A 454 -6.22 -32.72 37.49
C PRO A 454 -6.79 -33.82 36.57
N ILE A 455 -6.37 -33.86 35.29
CA ILE A 455 -6.88 -34.81 34.29
C ILE A 455 -6.17 -36.17 34.42
N LEU A 456 -4.86 -36.18 34.72
CA LEU A 456 -4.07 -37.40 34.90
C LEU A 456 -4.30 -38.13 36.23
N LYS A 457 -4.99 -37.51 37.20
CA LYS A 457 -5.42 -38.15 38.47
C LYS A 457 -6.45 -39.27 38.30
N THR A 458 -6.87 -39.55 37.07
CA THR A 458 -7.81 -40.62 36.72
C THR A 458 -7.13 -42.00 36.55
N TYR A 459 -5.80 -42.07 36.57
CA TYR A 459 -5.03 -43.32 36.38
C TYR A 459 -4.40 -43.85 37.68
N SER A 460 -4.18 -45.17 37.76
CA SER A 460 -3.67 -45.81 38.98
C SER A 460 -2.14 -45.67 39.12
N ILE A 461 -1.66 -45.54 40.37
CA ILE A 461 -0.23 -45.41 40.70
C ILE A 461 0.59 -46.63 40.22
N GLU A 462 -0.04 -47.80 40.16
CA GLU A 462 0.58 -49.05 39.73
C GLU A 462 0.93 -49.03 38.24
N GLU A 463 0.08 -48.42 37.40
CA GLU A 463 0.33 -48.26 35.95
C GLU A 463 1.52 -47.33 35.69
N ILE A 464 1.64 -46.25 36.47
CA ILE A 464 2.73 -45.26 36.38
C ILE A 464 4.08 -45.89 36.74
N VAL A 465 4.12 -46.71 37.79
CA VAL A 465 5.35 -47.37 38.25
C VAL A 465 5.80 -48.47 37.28
N VAL A 466 4.86 -49.24 36.72
CA VAL A 466 5.16 -50.29 35.73
C VAL A 466 5.79 -49.69 34.47
N GLU A 467 5.27 -48.56 33.99
CA GLU A 467 5.78 -47.92 32.78
C GLU A 467 7.14 -47.23 33.02
N ALA A 468 7.35 -46.63 34.19
CA ALA A 468 8.67 -46.13 34.57
C ALA A 468 9.74 -47.23 34.56
N ILE A 469 9.41 -48.43 35.06
CA ILE A 469 10.32 -49.58 35.04
C ILE A 469 10.59 -50.04 33.59
N ARG A 470 9.57 -50.01 32.73
CA ARG A 470 9.72 -50.33 31.31
C ARG A 470 10.68 -49.38 30.59
N LEU A 471 10.62 -48.09 30.89
CA LEU A 471 11.50 -47.05 30.34
C LEU A 471 12.96 -47.17 30.82
N VAL A 472 13.18 -47.62 32.06
CA VAL A 472 14.53 -47.97 32.54
C VAL A 472 15.11 -49.11 31.70
N ASN A 473 14.31 -50.13 31.42
CA ASN A 473 14.76 -51.30 30.66
C ASN A 473 15.03 -50.99 29.18
N SER A 474 14.45 -49.92 28.64
CA SER A 474 14.74 -49.41 27.29
C SER A 474 15.83 -48.33 27.26
N ASN A 475 16.55 -48.13 28.37
CA ASN A 475 17.65 -47.17 28.51
C ASN A 475 17.20 -45.69 28.39
N ASN A 476 15.91 -45.40 28.58
CA ASN A 476 15.36 -44.04 28.61
C ASN A 476 15.27 -43.53 30.07
N LEU A 477 16.44 -43.23 30.63
CA LEU A 477 16.65 -42.97 32.06
C LEU A 477 16.07 -41.63 32.54
N MET A 478 15.92 -40.65 31.65
CA MET A 478 15.33 -39.35 31.98
C MET A 478 13.80 -39.47 32.15
N ASN A 479 13.11 -40.17 31.24
CA ASN A 479 11.66 -40.32 31.30
C ASN A 479 11.23 -41.23 32.44
N ALA A 480 12.01 -42.29 32.70
CA ALA A 480 11.83 -43.13 33.89
C ALA A 480 11.99 -42.33 35.20
N ALA A 481 12.91 -41.38 35.26
CA ALA A 481 13.11 -40.53 36.44
C ALA A 481 11.95 -39.56 36.65
N ASN A 482 11.42 -38.95 35.59
CA ASN A 482 10.29 -38.01 35.65
C ASN A 482 8.98 -38.71 36.07
N LEU A 483 8.67 -39.89 35.50
CA LEU A 483 7.52 -40.70 35.91
C LEU A 483 7.63 -41.19 37.37
N MET A 484 8.85 -41.49 37.84
CA MET A 484 9.08 -41.86 39.24
C MET A 484 9.00 -40.68 40.20
N GLU A 485 9.43 -39.48 39.80
CA GLU A 485 9.22 -38.26 40.58
C GLU A 485 7.71 -37.95 40.71
N PHE A 486 6.92 -38.21 39.66
CA PHE A 486 5.46 -38.10 39.70
C PHE A 486 4.81 -39.14 40.64
N ALA A 487 5.22 -40.41 40.58
CA ALA A 487 4.74 -41.45 41.50
C ALA A 487 5.03 -41.09 42.97
N VAL A 488 6.17 -40.44 43.24
CA VAL A 488 6.56 -39.94 44.57
C VAL A 488 5.71 -38.76 45.04
N VAL A 489 5.21 -37.91 44.13
CA VAL A 489 4.29 -36.81 44.45
C VAL A 489 2.88 -37.32 44.70
N CYS A 490 2.44 -38.38 44.00
CA CYS A 490 1.13 -39.00 44.17
C CYS A 490 1.03 -39.90 45.42
N ASP A 491 2.13 -40.55 45.84
CA ASP A 491 2.19 -41.32 47.09
C ASP A 491 3.57 -41.19 47.75
N ALA A 492 3.59 -40.55 48.93
CA ALA A 492 4.80 -40.29 49.70
C ALA A 492 5.54 -41.58 50.12
N ASN A 493 4.87 -42.74 50.19
CA ASN A 493 5.47 -44.02 50.54
C ASN A 493 6.39 -44.57 49.44
N ILE A 494 6.23 -44.13 48.19
CA ILE A 494 7.11 -44.50 47.08
C ILE A 494 8.52 -43.91 47.26
N LYS A 495 8.61 -42.72 47.88
CA LYS A 495 9.88 -42.04 48.17
C LYS A 495 10.78 -42.91 49.05
N SER A 496 10.25 -43.52 50.11
CA SER A 496 11.00 -44.42 50.99
C SER A 496 11.49 -45.68 50.29
N LYS A 497 10.74 -46.19 49.29
CA LYS A 497 11.03 -47.46 48.61
C LYS A 497 12.07 -47.32 47.48
N TYR A 498 12.20 -46.14 46.87
CA TYR A 498 13.05 -45.94 45.68
C TYR A 498 14.09 -44.81 45.77
N ALA A 499 14.20 -44.10 46.91
CA ALA A 499 15.14 -42.99 47.12
C ALA A 499 16.60 -43.30 46.75
N TYR A 500 17.08 -44.51 47.05
CA TYR A 500 18.46 -44.92 46.76
C TYR A 500 18.74 -44.99 45.25
N LYS A 501 17.81 -45.56 44.46
CA LYS A 501 17.94 -45.65 42.99
C LYS A 501 17.87 -44.27 42.32
N LEU A 502 17.01 -43.39 42.82
CA LEU A 502 16.87 -42.01 42.31
C LEU A 502 18.15 -41.19 42.52
N SER A 503 18.85 -41.40 43.65
CA SER A 503 20.10 -40.71 43.96
C SER A 503 21.27 -41.15 43.06
N LEU A 504 21.31 -42.45 42.72
CA LEU A 504 22.32 -43.03 41.85
C LEU A 504 22.20 -42.50 40.41
N TRP A 505 20.97 -42.30 39.94
CA TRP A 505 20.69 -41.77 38.60
C TRP A 505 21.06 -40.29 38.45
N LYS A 506 20.91 -39.47 39.51
CA LYS A 506 21.29 -38.05 39.52
C LYS A 506 22.81 -37.82 39.54
N GLN A 507 23.60 -38.77 40.04
CA GLN A 507 25.04 -38.63 40.19
C GLN A 507 25.80 -38.72 38.86
N ASN A 508 25.26 -39.43 37.86
CA ASN A 508 25.88 -39.59 36.54
C ASN A 508 25.73 -38.37 35.61
N MET A 509 24.95 -37.34 35.96
CA MET A 509 24.64 -36.20 35.09
C MET A 509 25.54 -34.96 35.27
N LYS A 510 26.48 -34.94 36.23
CA LYS A 510 27.25 -33.71 36.58
C LYS A 510 28.55 -33.47 35.82
N MET A 511 28.74 -34.09 34.65
CA MET A 511 29.99 -34.02 33.88
C MET A 511 29.76 -33.53 32.45
N HIS A 512 29.20 -32.33 32.22
CA HIS A 512 29.39 -31.50 31.02
C HIS A 512 28.61 -30.18 31.20
N PHE A 513 29.28 -29.02 31.26
CA PHE A 513 28.85 -27.70 30.74
C PHE A 513 29.84 -26.61 31.18
N LYS A 514 30.63 -26.09 30.24
CA LYS A 514 31.29 -24.77 30.32
C LYS A 514 31.38 -24.12 28.93
N THR A 515 30.96 -22.85 28.91
CA THR A 515 31.37 -21.71 28.06
C THR A 515 30.93 -21.55 26.59
N ALA A 516 30.30 -20.39 26.31
CA ALA A 516 30.64 -19.36 25.29
C ALA A 516 29.81 -18.09 25.65
N LYS A 517 30.27 -16.84 25.85
CA LYS A 517 31.27 -15.89 25.31
C LYS A 517 30.79 -15.09 24.07
N GLN A 518 30.60 -13.78 24.32
CA GLN A 518 30.44 -12.61 23.43
C GLN A 518 30.82 -12.76 21.94
N VAL A 519 29.94 -12.29 21.05
CA VAL A 519 30.22 -11.92 19.66
C VAL A 519 29.67 -10.50 19.42
N LYS A 520 30.44 -9.65 18.72
CA LYS A 520 30.02 -8.34 18.20
C LYS A 520 29.02 -8.54 17.06
N GLN A 521 27.80 -8.01 17.16
CA GLN A 521 26.82 -7.98 16.06
C GLN A 521 27.09 -6.78 15.12
N ASP A 522 26.81 -6.97 13.83
CA ASP A 522 26.79 -5.96 12.78
C ASP A 522 25.38 -5.35 12.75
N THR A 523 25.20 -4.14 13.30
CA THR A 523 23.89 -3.53 13.61
C THR A 523 23.52 -2.40 12.67
N ILE A 524 22.24 -2.07 12.51
CA ILE A 524 21.84 -0.86 11.76
C ILE A 524 22.31 0.35 12.56
N ASP A 525 23.24 1.15 12.03
CA ASP A 525 23.89 2.19 12.84
C ASP A 525 23.29 3.58 12.66
N TYR A 526 22.39 3.81 11.71
CA TYR A 526 21.90 5.15 11.35
C TYR A 526 20.40 5.31 11.57
N ALA A 527 19.98 6.51 11.95
CA ALA A 527 18.58 6.86 12.07
C ALA A 527 18.28 8.26 11.54
N ILE A 528 17.08 8.45 11.01
CA ILE A 528 16.63 9.68 10.38
C ILE A 528 15.29 10.08 10.95
N ASP A 529 15.22 11.31 11.45
CA ASP A 529 13.98 12.02 11.70
C ASP A 529 13.71 12.92 10.48
N LEU A 530 12.75 12.50 9.65
CA LEU A 530 12.34 13.23 8.45
C LEU A 530 11.26 14.22 8.86
N GLY A 531 11.57 15.48 9.15
CA GLY A 531 10.58 16.46 9.64
C GLY A 531 9.96 17.33 8.54
N THR A 532 8.83 17.98 8.86
CA THR A 532 8.10 18.86 7.93
C THR A 532 8.90 20.10 7.53
N THR A 533 9.62 20.70 8.49
CA THR A 533 10.42 21.91 8.29
C THR A 533 11.91 21.61 8.29
N ASP A 534 12.36 20.75 9.19
CA ASP A 534 13.77 20.41 9.38
C ASP A 534 13.90 18.90 9.60
N SER A 535 14.92 18.28 9.02
CA SER A 535 15.21 16.85 9.15
C SER A 535 16.58 16.62 9.80
N VAL A 536 16.71 15.54 10.58
CA VAL A 536 17.90 15.22 11.38
C VAL A 536 18.36 13.80 11.09
N ILE A 537 19.67 13.62 10.88
CA ILE A 537 20.31 12.30 10.78
C ILE A 537 21.26 12.08 11.96
N SER A 538 21.24 10.88 12.51
CA SER A 538 22.10 10.47 13.62
C SER A 538 22.63 9.06 13.41
N TYR A 539 23.65 8.70 14.17
CA TYR A 539 24.22 7.36 14.17
C TYR A 539 24.55 6.88 15.58
N PHE A 540 24.48 5.58 15.79
CA PHE A 540 24.81 4.94 17.05
C PHE A 540 26.28 4.52 17.07
N ASN A 541 27.04 5.03 18.05
CA ASN A 541 28.46 4.76 18.16
C ASN A 541 28.85 4.44 19.60
N LYS A 542 29.39 3.23 19.82
CA LYS A 542 29.93 2.79 21.12
C LYS A 542 28.97 3.04 22.29
N GLY A 543 27.68 2.77 22.10
CA GLY A 543 26.67 2.92 23.14
C GLY A 543 26.00 4.29 23.22
N ASN A 544 26.35 5.26 22.36
CA ASN A 544 25.75 6.59 22.38
C ASN A 544 25.26 7.02 20.98
N PRO A 545 24.07 7.63 20.87
CA PRO A 545 23.64 8.27 19.63
C PRO A 545 24.40 9.59 19.40
N VAL A 546 24.78 9.86 18.16
CA VAL A 546 25.53 11.06 17.74
C VAL A 546 24.86 11.68 16.52
N ILE A 547 24.58 13.00 16.57
CA ILE A 547 24.00 13.74 15.44
C ILE A 547 25.03 14.00 14.35
N ILE A 548 24.64 13.78 13.09
CA ILE A 548 25.44 14.12 11.92
C ILE A 548 25.06 15.53 11.46
N LYS A 549 26.02 16.45 11.55
CA LYS A 549 25.83 17.84 11.14
C LYS A 549 25.80 17.97 9.62
N ASN A 550 24.90 18.81 9.09
CA ASN A 550 24.85 19.13 7.66
C ASN A 550 26.25 19.52 7.15
N TYR A 551 26.67 18.97 6.00
CA TYR A 551 28.06 19.14 5.55
C TYR A 551 28.38 20.57 5.08
N MET A 552 27.37 21.32 4.61
CA MET A 552 27.54 22.70 4.14
C MET A 552 27.44 23.71 5.28
N THR A 553 26.38 23.63 6.09
CA THR A 553 26.09 24.66 7.10
C THR A 553 26.75 24.37 8.46
N GLY A 554 26.96 23.09 8.77
CA GLY A 554 27.41 22.66 10.11
C GLY A 554 26.30 22.63 11.16
N ASP A 555 25.05 22.83 10.77
CA ASP A 555 23.89 22.72 11.66
C ASP A 555 23.56 21.25 11.98
N GLU A 556 22.86 21.02 13.08
CA GLU A 556 22.40 19.68 13.51
C GLU A 556 21.16 19.19 12.73
N PHE A 557 20.65 20.00 11.82
CA PHE A 557 19.48 19.72 11.00
C PHE A 557 19.72 20.15 9.55
N THR A 558 18.87 19.66 8.65
CA THR A 558 18.81 20.09 7.24
C THR A 558 17.38 20.53 6.93
N PRO A 559 17.15 21.76 6.44
CA PRO A 559 15.81 22.20 6.08
C PRO A 559 15.16 21.29 5.01
N SER A 560 13.89 20.95 5.21
CA SER A 560 13.09 20.14 4.29
C SER A 560 12.54 21.02 3.15
N ALA A 561 13.46 21.50 2.29
CA ALA A 561 13.17 22.37 1.17
C ALA A 561 13.96 21.94 -0.07
N VAL A 562 13.34 22.07 -1.25
CA VAL A 562 13.91 21.68 -2.56
C VAL A 562 13.77 22.84 -3.55
N LEU A 563 14.84 23.14 -4.27
CA LEU A 563 14.92 24.11 -5.36
C LEU A 563 15.38 23.39 -6.62
N ILE A 564 14.68 23.60 -7.73
CA ILE A 564 15.10 23.11 -9.06
C ILE A 564 15.20 24.32 -9.97
N ASP A 565 16.40 24.61 -10.47
CA ASP A 565 16.56 25.73 -11.38
C ASP A 565 16.20 25.39 -12.84
N ASN A 566 16.24 26.40 -13.70
CA ASN A 566 15.98 26.27 -15.14
C ASN A 566 16.95 25.36 -15.92
N GLN A 567 18.02 24.85 -15.28
CA GLN A 567 18.97 23.89 -15.84
C GLN A 567 18.78 22.50 -15.22
N ASP A 568 17.64 22.24 -14.57
CA ASP A 568 17.32 21.01 -13.84
C ASP A 568 18.30 20.69 -12.69
N ARG A 569 19.06 21.68 -12.19
CA ARG A 569 19.96 21.46 -11.06
C ARG A 569 19.15 21.50 -9.76
N VAL A 570 19.27 20.43 -8.99
CA VAL A 570 18.58 20.26 -7.71
C VAL A 570 19.45 20.80 -6.57
N GLN A 571 18.88 21.65 -5.73
CA GLN A 571 19.47 22.09 -4.46
C GLN A 571 18.50 21.79 -3.32
N VAL A 572 19.01 21.26 -2.21
CA VAL A 572 18.21 20.86 -1.05
C VAL A 572 18.72 21.62 0.19
N GLY A 573 17.84 21.89 1.15
CA GLY A 573 18.24 22.50 2.42
C GLY A 573 18.23 24.03 2.40
N ILE A 574 19.27 24.64 2.97
CA ILE A 574 19.31 26.08 3.26
C ILE A 574 19.13 26.96 2.01
N ASN A 575 19.73 26.56 0.88
CA ASN A 575 19.64 27.33 -0.36
C ASN A 575 18.22 27.33 -0.91
N ALA A 576 17.55 26.18 -0.88
CA ALA A 576 16.15 26.07 -1.27
C ALA A 576 15.25 26.89 -0.36
N ARG A 577 15.46 26.82 0.97
CA ARG A 577 14.72 27.64 1.93
C ARG A 577 14.89 29.14 1.64
N ASN A 578 16.11 29.59 1.39
CA ASN A 578 16.37 31.00 1.05
C ASN A 578 15.69 31.41 -0.27
N ALA A 579 15.58 30.51 -1.24
CA ALA A 579 14.85 30.77 -2.48
C ALA A 579 13.34 30.92 -2.26
N ILE A 580 12.75 30.17 -1.33
CA ILE A 580 11.34 30.31 -0.92
C ILE A 580 11.08 31.67 -0.29
N VAL A 581 11.99 32.14 0.58
CA VAL A 581 11.91 33.48 1.19
C VAL A 581 11.88 34.58 0.13
N ASN A 582 12.60 34.38 -0.97
CA ASN A 582 12.62 35.28 -2.13
C ASN A 582 11.47 35.03 -3.13
N ASN A 583 10.43 34.28 -2.75
CA ASN A 583 9.27 33.93 -3.58
C ASN A 583 9.65 33.27 -4.92
N SER A 584 10.72 32.47 -4.95
CA SER A 584 11.07 31.72 -6.15
C SER A 584 9.96 30.71 -6.49
N PRO A 585 9.42 30.73 -7.72
CA PRO A 585 8.39 29.78 -8.16
C PRO A 585 8.94 28.36 -8.38
N ASN A 586 10.23 28.13 -8.13
CA ASN A 586 10.90 26.85 -8.30
C ASN A 586 11.48 26.31 -7.00
N ALA A 587 11.07 26.86 -5.86
CA ALA A 587 11.45 26.36 -4.56
C ALA A 587 10.19 25.99 -3.77
N VAL A 588 10.22 24.80 -3.17
CA VAL A 588 9.08 24.25 -2.43
C VAL A 588 9.55 23.67 -1.09
N SER A 589 8.70 23.77 -0.07
CA SER A 589 8.91 23.21 1.27
C SER A 589 7.59 22.66 1.79
N GLU A 590 7.60 22.11 3.02
CA GLU A 590 6.39 21.63 3.72
C GLU A 590 5.66 20.49 2.98
N PHE A 591 6.27 19.91 1.93
CA PHE A 591 5.71 18.81 1.16
C PHE A 591 5.49 17.54 1.99
N LYS A 592 6.16 17.36 3.14
CA LYS A 592 5.88 16.24 4.08
C LYS A 592 4.41 16.20 4.51
N GLN A 593 3.73 17.34 4.64
CA GLN A 593 2.31 17.39 5.01
C GLN A 593 1.41 16.71 3.97
N ASN A 594 1.84 16.71 2.71
CA ASN A 594 1.11 16.15 1.58
C ASN A 594 1.51 14.71 1.25
N MET A 595 2.45 14.10 1.99
CA MET A 595 2.84 12.70 1.75
C MET A 595 1.65 11.75 1.90
N GLY A 596 1.54 10.80 0.97
CA GLY A 596 0.40 9.88 0.89
C GLY A 596 -0.80 10.45 0.13
N PHE A 597 -0.70 11.69 -0.37
CA PHE A 597 -1.70 12.32 -1.24
C PHE A 597 -1.05 12.68 -2.59
N PRO A 598 -1.71 12.46 -3.74
CA PRO A 598 -1.14 12.75 -5.05
C PRO A 598 -1.23 14.24 -5.38
N ILE A 599 -0.66 15.10 -4.54
CA ILE A 599 -0.64 16.55 -4.69
C ILE A 599 0.68 16.96 -5.36
N PRO A 600 0.68 17.27 -6.67
CA PRO A 600 1.89 17.60 -7.39
C PRO A 600 2.42 19.00 -7.04
N PHE A 601 3.73 19.11 -6.90
CA PHE A 601 4.47 20.37 -6.82
C PHE A 601 5.03 20.73 -8.20
N LYS A 602 4.75 21.96 -8.66
CA LYS A 602 5.20 22.47 -9.94
C LYS A 602 6.42 23.37 -9.77
N PHE A 603 7.42 23.16 -10.61
CA PHE A 603 8.60 23.99 -10.74
C PHE A 603 8.50 24.72 -12.08
N ASN A 604 8.07 25.98 -12.06
CA ASN A 604 7.62 26.69 -13.27
C ASN A 604 8.70 26.87 -14.34
N GLU A 605 9.95 27.13 -13.95
CA GLU A 605 11.06 27.37 -14.88
C GLU A 605 11.62 26.10 -15.49
N SER A 606 11.63 24.97 -14.76
CA SER A 606 12.04 23.67 -15.29
C SER A 606 10.87 22.89 -15.92
N SER A 607 9.63 23.37 -15.76
CA SER A 607 8.40 22.65 -16.13
C SER A 607 8.29 21.25 -15.49
N ARG A 608 9.05 20.98 -14.42
CA ARG A 608 8.98 19.70 -13.71
C ARG A 608 7.80 19.67 -12.76
N ILE A 609 7.18 18.51 -12.71
CA ILE A 609 6.17 18.15 -11.71
C ILE A 609 6.80 17.07 -10.83
N MET A 610 6.72 17.26 -9.52
CA MET A 610 7.22 16.29 -8.55
C MET A 610 6.19 16.03 -7.46
N PHE A 611 6.18 14.80 -6.96
CA PHE A 611 5.32 14.38 -5.86
C PHE A 611 6.01 14.53 -4.49
N PRO A 612 5.23 14.62 -3.39
CA PRO A 612 5.75 14.77 -2.03
C PRO A 612 6.83 13.73 -1.64
N GLU A 613 6.66 12.49 -2.09
CA GLU A 613 7.56 11.36 -1.85
C GLU A 613 8.90 11.55 -2.55
N GLU A 614 8.89 12.05 -3.78
CA GLU A 614 10.09 12.32 -4.56
C GLU A 614 10.89 13.48 -3.96
N LEU A 615 10.20 14.53 -3.51
CA LEU A 615 10.81 15.66 -2.81
C LEU A 615 11.40 15.23 -1.46
N SER A 616 10.69 14.36 -0.73
CA SER A 616 11.18 13.77 0.52
C SER A 616 12.39 12.87 0.29
N ALA A 617 12.41 12.11 -0.81
CA ALA A 617 13.57 11.33 -1.21
C ALA A 617 14.80 12.19 -1.50
N MET A 618 14.61 13.40 -2.04
CA MET A 618 15.71 14.37 -2.22
C MET A 618 16.29 14.84 -0.89
N VAL A 619 15.45 15.09 0.12
CA VAL A 619 15.91 15.41 1.49
C VAL A 619 16.69 14.24 2.10
N LEU A 620 16.19 13.01 1.94
CA LEU A 620 16.88 11.81 2.40
C LEU A 620 18.24 11.62 1.71
N LYS A 621 18.35 11.88 0.40
CA LYS A 621 19.62 11.86 -0.33
C LYS A 621 20.61 12.90 0.21
N GLU A 622 20.14 14.10 0.56
CA GLU A 622 20.97 15.16 1.14
C GLU A 622 21.48 14.79 2.54
N LEU A 623 20.66 14.13 3.36
CA LEU A 623 21.08 13.62 4.68
C LEU A 623 22.12 12.49 4.54
N ARG A 624 21.94 11.56 3.59
CA ARG A 624 22.93 10.53 3.24
C ARG A 624 24.24 11.17 2.76
N LEU A 625 24.16 12.19 1.93
CA LEU A 625 25.33 12.93 1.45
C LEU A 625 26.07 13.61 2.61
N SER A 626 25.34 14.20 3.56
CA SER A 626 25.93 14.77 4.77
C SER A 626 26.67 13.70 5.59
N ALA A 627 26.07 12.52 5.78
CA ALA A 627 26.74 11.40 6.44
C ALA A 627 27.99 10.93 5.68
N PHE A 628 27.92 10.80 4.36
CA PHE A 628 29.08 10.44 3.54
C PHE A 628 30.22 11.46 3.64
N LYS A 629 29.92 12.75 3.53
CA LYS A 629 30.92 13.82 3.60
C LYS A 629 31.55 13.98 4.98
N ARG A 630 30.78 13.76 6.05
CA ARG A 630 31.24 13.92 7.44
C ARG A 630 31.90 12.66 8.01
N CYS A 631 31.33 11.49 7.73
CA CYS A 631 31.71 10.23 8.35
C CYS A 631 32.48 9.30 7.40
N GLY A 632 32.49 9.59 6.08
CA GLY A 632 33.14 8.73 5.08
C GLY A 632 32.39 7.43 4.81
N VAL A 633 31.13 7.34 5.22
CA VAL A 633 30.29 6.13 5.11
C VAL A 633 29.06 6.44 4.27
N ASP A 634 28.80 5.59 3.28
CA ASP A 634 27.51 5.61 2.59
C ASP A 634 26.46 4.88 3.42
N VAL A 635 25.38 5.57 3.76
CA VAL A 635 24.33 5.02 4.63
C VAL A 635 23.42 4.12 3.80
N GLU A 636 23.67 2.81 3.86
CA GLU A 636 22.84 1.80 3.18
C GLU A 636 21.63 1.36 3.98
N HIS A 637 21.71 1.39 5.32
CA HIS A 637 20.66 0.91 6.22
C HIS A 637 20.34 1.98 7.26
N ALA A 638 19.05 2.30 7.43
CA ALA A 638 18.62 3.33 8.37
C ALA A 638 17.28 3.01 9.05
N VAL A 639 17.10 3.46 10.28
CA VAL A 639 15.77 3.59 10.90
C VAL A 639 15.19 4.95 10.54
N ILE A 640 13.94 5.03 10.10
CA ILE A 640 13.25 6.28 9.76
C ILE A 640 12.07 6.49 10.70
N CYS A 641 11.96 7.67 11.29
CA CYS A 641 10.89 8.01 12.23
C CYS A 641 9.58 8.35 11.50
N VAL A 642 8.45 7.94 12.07
CA VAL A 642 7.10 8.25 11.56
C VAL A 642 6.19 8.76 12.68
N PRO A 643 5.24 9.68 12.38
CA PRO A 643 4.40 10.29 13.40
C PRO A 643 3.38 9.32 13.98
N ALA A 644 2.94 9.57 15.22
CA ALA A 644 2.03 8.70 15.97
C ALA A 644 0.65 8.51 15.32
N ASN A 645 0.20 9.51 14.54
CA ASN A 645 -1.09 9.59 13.84
C ASN A 645 -1.00 9.21 12.35
N SER A 646 0.08 8.55 11.89
CA SER A 646 0.23 8.23 10.46
C SER A 646 -0.84 7.26 9.96
N ASN A 647 -1.69 7.72 9.05
CA ASN A 647 -2.49 6.85 8.18
C ASN A 647 -1.53 5.93 7.36
N PRO A 648 -1.91 4.68 7.05
CA PRO A 648 -1.18 3.79 6.13
C PRO A 648 -0.58 4.48 4.89
N LEU A 649 -1.31 5.41 4.26
CA LEU A 649 -0.84 6.16 3.09
C LEU A 649 0.43 6.99 3.36
N LYS A 650 0.49 7.72 4.48
CA LYS A 650 1.68 8.48 4.90
C LYS A 650 2.86 7.54 5.17
N THR A 651 2.60 6.36 5.72
CA THR A 651 3.63 5.33 6.00
C THR A 651 4.20 4.77 4.70
N LYS A 652 3.34 4.46 3.72
CA LYS A 652 3.77 4.02 2.40
C LYS A 652 4.60 5.09 1.69
N ALA A 653 4.14 6.33 1.70
CA ALA A 653 4.86 7.46 1.12
C ALA A 653 6.28 7.60 1.69
N ILE A 654 6.48 7.37 2.99
CA ILE A 654 7.81 7.37 3.62
C ILE A 654 8.66 6.19 3.14
N ASN A 655 8.06 5.00 2.98
CA ASN A 655 8.75 3.86 2.40
C ASN A 655 9.17 4.12 0.94
N ASP A 656 8.29 4.68 0.14
CA ASP A 656 8.55 5.02 -1.26
C ASP A 656 9.67 6.08 -1.34
N ALA A 657 9.62 7.12 -0.51
CA ALA A 657 10.68 8.12 -0.40
C ALA A 657 12.03 7.50 -0.02
N ALA A 658 12.07 6.55 0.92
CA ALA A 658 13.28 5.84 1.32
C ALA A 658 13.85 4.97 0.19
N ASN A 659 12.98 4.27 -0.55
CA ASN A 659 13.35 3.46 -1.71
C ASN A 659 13.93 4.35 -2.83
N ILE A 660 13.26 5.46 -3.16
CA ILE A 660 13.73 6.45 -4.15
C ILE A 660 15.05 7.10 -3.70
N ALA A 661 15.25 7.27 -2.39
CA ALA A 661 16.49 7.76 -1.80
C ALA A 661 17.65 6.76 -1.85
N GLY A 662 17.37 5.48 -2.16
CA GLY A 662 18.36 4.44 -2.40
C GLY A 662 18.86 3.74 -1.14
N PHE A 663 18.06 3.68 -0.06
CA PHE A 663 18.37 2.81 1.08
C PHE A 663 18.22 1.33 0.68
N ARG A 664 19.12 0.48 1.16
CA ARG A 664 19.09 -0.98 0.92
C ARG A 664 18.08 -1.69 1.82
N SER A 665 17.96 -1.22 3.05
CA SER A 665 16.84 -1.56 3.92
C SER A 665 16.58 -0.43 4.90
N HIS A 666 15.33 -0.27 5.29
CA HIS A 666 14.95 0.68 6.31
C HIS A 666 13.89 0.07 7.22
N ASN A 667 13.92 0.51 8.47
CA ASN A 667 12.92 0.13 9.48
C ASN A 667 12.21 1.40 9.93
N LEU A 668 10.91 1.31 10.16
CA LEU A 668 10.15 2.44 10.68
C LEU A 668 10.04 2.33 12.20
N ILE A 669 10.11 3.47 12.88
CA ILE A 669 9.83 3.59 14.31
C ILE A 669 8.89 4.77 14.54
N LEU A 670 7.91 4.60 15.44
CA LEU A 670 7.06 5.71 15.86
C LEU A 670 7.91 6.75 16.61
N GLU A 671 7.79 8.01 16.24
CA GLU A 671 8.39 9.16 16.94
C GLU A 671 8.22 9.10 18.48
N PRO A 672 7.02 8.86 19.05
CA PRO A 672 6.86 8.75 20.50
C PRO A 672 7.59 7.56 21.14
N ILE A 673 7.75 6.45 20.40
CA ILE A 673 8.50 5.29 20.89
C ILE A 673 10.00 5.55 20.83
N ALA A 674 10.48 6.26 19.80
CA ALA A 674 11.86 6.73 19.76
C ALA A 674 12.16 7.64 20.97
N VAL A 675 11.26 8.56 21.30
CA VAL A 675 11.41 9.46 22.46
C VAL A 675 11.47 8.67 23.77
N SER A 676 10.64 7.65 23.95
CA SER A 676 10.67 6.81 25.16
C SER A 676 11.99 6.06 25.34
N ILE A 677 12.58 5.62 24.23
CA ILE A 677 13.91 5.00 24.20
C ILE A 677 15.00 6.02 24.54
N ALA A 678 14.94 7.23 23.98
CA ALA A 678 15.92 8.29 24.25
C ALA A 678 15.97 8.67 25.73
N TYR A 679 14.82 8.79 26.38
CA TYR A 679 14.70 9.10 27.81
C TYR A 679 14.84 7.87 28.72
N ASN A 680 14.98 6.67 28.15
CA ASN A 680 15.03 5.40 28.88
C ASN A 680 13.87 5.25 29.90
N LEU A 681 12.65 5.56 29.45
CA LEU A 681 11.46 5.54 30.30
C LEU A 681 11.13 4.10 30.68
N ARG A 682 11.25 3.77 31.96
CA ARG A 682 10.88 2.47 32.52
C ARG A 682 10.39 2.64 33.95
N LYS A 683 9.15 2.23 34.21
CA LYS A 683 8.50 2.21 35.52
C LYS A 683 7.22 1.38 35.37
N ASP A 684 7.14 0.27 36.11
CA ASP A 684 6.04 -0.69 35.97
C ASP A 684 4.66 0.00 36.09
N ASN A 685 3.82 -0.20 35.07
CA ASN A 685 2.48 0.34 34.96
C ASN A 685 2.38 1.87 35.06
N ALA A 686 3.35 2.60 34.50
CA ALA A 686 3.38 4.06 34.49
C ALA A 686 3.07 4.66 33.12
N TYR A 687 2.55 5.89 33.11
CA TYR A 687 2.19 6.64 31.91
C TYR A 687 3.07 7.88 31.75
N TRP A 688 3.44 8.21 30.52
CA TRP A 688 4.06 9.48 30.16
C TRP A 688 3.31 10.11 28.99
N MET A 689 3.28 11.44 28.96
CA MET A 689 2.70 12.19 27.86
C MET A 689 3.83 12.83 27.05
N ILE A 690 3.82 12.59 25.74
CA ILE A 690 4.75 13.19 24.78
C ILE A 690 4.01 14.32 24.09
N TYR A 691 4.52 15.54 24.27
CA TYR A 691 4.01 16.77 23.67
C TYR A 691 4.95 17.16 22.54
N ASP A 692 4.57 16.86 21.30
CA ASP A 692 5.36 17.11 20.10
C ASP A 692 4.80 18.32 19.33
N LEU A 693 5.52 19.44 19.40
CA LEU A 693 5.17 20.68 18.70
C LEU A 693 6.27 21.04 17.70
N GLY A 694 6.05 20.59 16.46
CA GLY A 694 6.94 20.83 15.33
C GLY A 694 6.75 22.20 14.67
N GLY A 695 7.27 22.33 13.45
CA GLY A 695 7.12 23.54 12.63
C GLY A 695 5.72 23.68 12.02
N GLY A 696 5.07 22.59 11.64
CA GLY A 696 3.75 22.61 10.99
C GLY A 696 2.67 21.76 11.66
N THR A 697 3.03 20.92 12.63
CA THR A 697 2.13 19.92 13.22
C THR A 697 2.29 19.88 14.73
N PHE A 698 1.18 19.58 15.42
CA PHE A 698 1.15 19.32 16.84
C PHE A 698 0.60 17.92 17.08
N ASN A 699 1.32 17.08 17.81
CA ASN A 699 0.86 15.77 18.24
C ASN A 699 1.04 15.63 19.75
N VAL A 700 0.04 15.06 20.42
CA VAL A 700 0.14 14.61 21.79
C VAL A 700 -0.06 13.10 21.84
N THR A 701 0.81 12.38 22.52
CA THR A 701 0.73 10.92 22.64
C THR A 701 0.96 10.49 24.08
N ILE A 702 0.07 9.65 24.60
CA ILE A 702 0.27 8.96 25.89
C ILE A 702 0.93 7.61 25.59
N ILE A 703 2.03 7.33 26.28
CA ILE A 703 2.71 6.03 26.27
C ILE A 703 2.60 5.37 27.64
N HIS A 704 2.63 4.04 27.66
CA HIS A 704 2.44 3.21 28.84
C HIS A 704 3.52 2.13 28.91
N ASP A 705 4.08 1.88 30.10
CA ASP A 705 4.96 0.74 30.38
C ASP A 705 4.13 -0.44 30.90
N ASN A 706 3.92 -1.43 30.05
CA ASN A 706 3.15 -2.63 30.34
C ASN A 706 4.09 -3.79 30.63
N GLY A 707 4.52 -3.92 31.89
CA GLY A 707 5.37 -5.04 32.33
C GLY A 707 6.76 -5.06 31.69
N GLY A 708 7.31 -3.89 31.33
CA GLY A 708 8.65 -3.72 30.74
C GLY A 708 8.64 -3.39 29.24
N GLU A 709 7.49 -3.47 28.58
CA GLU A 709 7.29 -3.08 27.17
C GLU A 709 6.60 -1.71 27.09
N ILE A 710 7.23 -0.75 26.41
CA ILE A 710 6.63 0.57 26.17
C ILE A 710 5.75 0.50 24.93
N GLU A 711 4.47 0.85 25.11
CA GLU A 711 3.50 0.91 24.03
C GLU A 711 2.83 2.28 23.93
N LYS A 712 2.34 2.59 22.72
CA LYS A 712 1.49 3.75 22.49
C LYS A 712 0.09 3.45 23.04
N PHE A 713 -0.35 4.23 24.02
CA PHE A 713 -1.68 4.09 24.62
C PHE A 713 -2.75 4.83 23.81
N ALA A 714 -2.56 6.12 23.58
CA ALA A 714 -3.49 6.97 22.84
C ALA A 714 -2.78 8.17 22.23
N THR A 715 -3.40 8.82 21.24
CA THR A 715 -2.81 9.94 20.50
C THR A 715 -3.89 10.89 19.99
N ASN A 716 -3.59 12.18 19.97
CA ASN A 716 -4.43 13.26 19.43
C ASN A 716 -3.50 14.31 18.78
N GLY A 717 -4.01 15.22 17.96
CA GLY A 717 -3.16 16.21 17.29
C GLY A 717 -3.84 17.03 16.20
N LEU A 718 -3.05 17.90 15.57
CA LEU A 718 -3.43 18.80 14.48
C LEU A 718 -2.34 18.87 13.42
N ASP A 719 -2.73 18.65 12.17
CA ASP A 719 -1.81 18.68 11.01
C ASP A 719 -1.43 20.11 10.58
N ASN A 720 -2.05 21.16 11.13
CA ASN A 720 -1.90 22.56 10.72
C ASN A 720 -1.57 23.54 11.88
N LEU A 721 -1.14 23.04 13.03
CA LEU A 721 -0.72 23.86 14.18
C LEU A 721 0.74 23.60 14.51
N GLY A 722 1.59 24.62 14.44
CA GLY A 722 2.99 24.51 14.81
C GLY A 722 3.71 25.85 14.86
N GLY A 723 5.04 25.83 14.79
CA GLY A 723 5.88 27.03 14.76
C GLY A 723 5.50 28.04 13.67
N ASN A 724 5.04 27.56 12.52
CA ASN A 724 4.53 28.38 11.40
C ASN A 724 3.30 29.19 11.80
N SER A 725 2.40 28.60 12.59
CA SER A 725 1.20 29.27 13.08
C SER A 725 1.56 30.43 14.01
N PHE A 726 2.65 30.29 14.79
CA PHE A 726 3.19 31.36 15.62
C PHE A 726 3.76 32.50 14.77
N ASP A 727 4.49 32.17 13.70
CA ASP A 727 5.06 33.17 12.82
C ASP A 727 3.98 34.03 12.17
N TRP A 728 2.91 33.38 11.68
CA TRP A 728 1.73 34.07 11.14
C TRP A 728 0.98 34.87 12.19
N LYS A 729 0.94 34.41 13.44
CA LYS A 729 0.30 35.15 14.52
C LYS A 729 1.00 36.46 14.81
N ILE A 730 2.33 36.46 14.86
CA ILE A 730 3.14 37.68 14.98
C ILE A 730 2.88 38.61 13.79
N VAL A 731 2.90 38.08 12.55
CA VAL A 731 2.66 38.90 11.34
C VAL A 731 1.28 39.54 11.39
N ASN A 732 0.24 38.77 11.69
CA ASN A 732 -1.15 39.23 11.59
C ASN A 732 -1.55 40.14 12.76
N ASP A 733 -1.07 39.86 13.96
CA ASP A 733 -1.47 40.59 15.17
C ASP A 733 -0.57 41.82 15.41
N LEU A 734 0.69 41.81 14.95
CA LEU A 734 1.68 42.86 15.26
C LEU A 734 2.19 43.61 14.03
N PHE A 735 2.73 42.90 13.02
CA PHE A 735 3.40 43.58 11.89
C PHE A 735 2.40 44.22 10.92
N ARG A 736 1.36 43.46 10.55
CA ARG A 736 0.34 43.88 9.58
C ARG A 736 -0.40 45.14 10.01
N PRO A 737 -0.91 45.27 11.26
CA PRO A 737 -1.58 46.49 11.69
C PRO A 737 -0.65 47.72 11.66
N LYS A 738 0.62 47.55 12.03
CA LYS A 738 1.61 48.63 11.96
C LYS A 738 1.85 49.10 10.53
N ILE A 739 2.09 48.18 9.59
CA ILE A 739 2.36 48.52 8.19
C ILE A 739 1.14 49.16 7.54
N ALA A 740 -0.05 48.59 7.76
CA ALA A 740 -1.30 49.13 7.24
C ALA A 740 -1.54 50.57 7.73
N TYR A 741 -1.20 50.85 9.00
CA TYR A 741 -1.25 52.18 9.56
C TYR A 741 -0.18 53.12 8.98
N ASP A 742 1.09 52.69 8.96
CA ASP A 742 2.23 53.50 8.53
C ASP A 742 2.13 53.89 7.04
N LEU A 743 1.55 53.02 6.20
CA LEU A 743 1.36 53.23 4.75
C LEU A 743 -0.07 53.61 4.35
N ASN A 744 -1.01 53.70 5.29
CA ASN A 744 -2.42 53.96 5.05
C ASN A 744 -3.03 53.03 3.98
N LEU A 745 -2.82 51.72 4.14
CA LEU A 745 -3.27 50.66 3.24
C LEU A 745 -4.46 49.90 3.83
N ASP A 746 -5.68 50.24 3.39
CA ASP A 746 -6.91 49.60 3.86
C ASP A 746 -7.08 48.16 3.36
N ASP A 747 -6.37 47.77 2.29
CA ASP A 747 -6.45 46.46 1.63
C ASP A 747 -5.26 45.53 1.92
N PHE A 748 -4.41 45.88 2.91
CA PHE A 748 -3.21 45.12 3.27
C PHE A 748 -3.54 43.78 3.95
N ARG A 749 -3.77 42.77 3.10
CA ARG A 749 -4.20 41.42 3.46
C ARG A 749 -3.36 40.37 2.72
N GLN A 750 -3.17 39.22 3.36
CA GLN A 750 -2.32 38.13 2.87
C GLN A 750 -2.84 37.51 1.56
N ASP A 751 -4.15 37.51 1.33
CA ASP A 751 -4.81 36.98 0.13
C ASP A 751 -4.68 37.90 -1.10
N ASN A 752 -4.19 39.12 -0.92
CA ASN A 752 -4.04 40.09 -2.00
C ASN A 752 -2.76 39.80 -2.81
N PRO A 753 -2.85 39.45 -4.11
CA PRO A 753 -1.69 39.14 -4.95
C PRO A 753 -0.61 40.23 -4.96
N LYS A 754 -1.01 41.49 -4.76
CA LYS A 754 -0.11 42.65 -4.71
C LYS A 754 0.91 42.56 -3.57
N TYR A 755 0.56 41.93 -2.45
CA TYR A 755 1.37 41.93 -1.23
C TYR A 755 2.01 40.58 -0.92
N LEU A 756 1.91 39.58 -1.81
CA LEU A 756 2.43 38.23 -1.55
C LEU A 756 3.91 38.21 -1.17
N GLU A 757 4.76 38.96 -1.88
CA GLU A 757 6.19 39.06 -1.57
C GLU A 757 6.46 39.73 -0.22
N VAL A 758 5.66 40.76 0.12
CA VAL A 758 5.74 41.47 1.39
C VAL A 758 5.44 40.52 2.54
N PHE A 759 4.35 39.76 2.45
CA PHE A 759 3.96 38.80 3.49
C PHE A 759 4.96 37.65 3.63
N SER A 760 5.59 37.17 2.54
CA SER A 760 6.67 36.18 2.61
C SER A 760 7.90 36.72 3.38
N LYS A 761 8.34 37.95 3.10
CA LYS A 761 9.45 38.60 3.83
C LYS A 761 9.11 38.79 5.31
N LEU A 762 7.90 39.23 5.63
CA LEU A 762 7.42 39.40 7.00
C LEU A 762 7.35 38.08 7.77
N LYS A 763 6.86 37.00 7.15
CA LYS A 763 6.82 35.66 7.78
C LYS A 763 8.23 35.17 8.11
N ASN A 764 9.19 35.34 7.20
CA ASN A 764 10.58 34.95 7.46
C ASN A 764 11.22 35.78 8.58
N ALA A 765 11.03 37.11 8.57
CA ALA A 765 11.53 37.98 9.62
C ALA A 765 10.93 37.63 11.00
N SER A 766 9.65 37.26 11.02
CA SER A 766 8.95 36.75 12.21
C SER A 766 9.61 35.48 12.76
N GLU A 767 9.91 34.50 11.91
CA GLU A 767 10.57 33.25 12.33
C GLU A 767 11.97 33.52 12.92
N VAL A 768 12.76 34.39 12.29
CA VAL A 768 14.09 34.78 12.77
C VAL A 768 13.99 35.47 14.13
N ALA A 769 13.10 36.45 14.28
CA ALA A 769 12.89 37.17 15.52
C ALA A 769 12.42 36.22 16.65
N LYS A 770 11.50 35.31 16.36
CA LYS A 770 11.03 34.27 17.30
C LYS A 770 12.19 33.41 17.83
N LYS A 771 13.10 32.99 16.95
CA LYS A 771 14.30 32.22 17.33
C LYS A 771 15.27 33.05 18.18
N GLU A 772 15.40 34.34 17.90
CA GLU A 772 16.23 35.26 18.68
C GLU A 772 15.66 35.49 20.10
N LEU A 773 14.33 35.63 20.22
CA LEU A 773 13.60 35.72 21.50
C LEU A 773 13.71 34.48 22.39
N SER A 774 14.26 33.38 21.86
CA SER A 774 14.57 32.20 22.66
C SER A 774 15.79 32.43 23.57
N LYS A 775 16.59 33.47 23.29
CA LYS A 775 17.80 33.85 24.05
C LYS A 775 17.75 35.28 24.58
N ASN A 776 16.98 36.16 23.94
CA ASN A 776 16.90 37.58 24.23
C ASN A 776 15.50 37.99 24.69
N GLU A 777 15.38 39.12 25.38
CA GLU A 777 14.09 39.70 25.80
C GLU A 777 13.40 40.50 24.69
N CYS A 778 14.16 40.89 23.67
CA CYS A 778 13.66 41.58 22.49
C CYS A 778 14.44 41.14 21.25
N ALA A 779 13.85 41.33 20.07
CA ALA A 779 14.47 41.06 18.77
C ALA A 779 14.19 42.23 17.82
N ASP A 780 15.26 42.83 17.31
CA ASP A 780 15.18 43.95 16.38
C ASP A 780 15.03 43.43 14.95
N ILE A 781 13.93 43.83 14.29
CA ILE A 781 13.60 43.45 12.92
C ILE A 781 13.80 44.68 12.04
N SER A 782 14.65 44.52 11.03
CA SER A 782 14.86 45.52 9.97
C SER A 782 14.73 44.85 8.62
N ILE A 783 13.78 45.30 7.80
CA ILE A 783 13.62 44.86 6.41
C ILE A 783 13.66 46.11 5.53
N ASP A 784 14.77 46.25 4.79
CA ASP A 784 14.96 47.36 3.87
C ASP A 784 14.10 47.17 2.63
N ASN A 785 13.51 48.27 2.13
CA ASN A 785 12.65 48.30 0.95
C ASN A 785 11.62 47.16 0.91
N LEU A 786 10.84 47.06 1.99
CA LEU A 786 9.80 46.05 2.13
C LEU A 786 8.72 46.22 1.06
N PHE A 787 8.25 47.46 0.84
CA PHE A 787 7.21 47.78 -0.14
C PHE A 787 7.23 49.27 -0.51
N GLU A 788 7.27 49.64 -1.80
CA GLU A 788 7.24 51.05 -2.27
C GLU A 788 8.25 51.97 -1.51
N ASP A 789 9.52 51.55 -1.40
CA ASP A 789 10.61 52.24 -0.68
C ASP A 789 10.37 52.42 0.83
N TYR A 790 9.45 51.65 1.42
CA TYR A 790 9.22 51.59 2.87
C TYR A 790 10.18 50.61 3.56
N ASP A 791 10.98 51.10 4.49
CA ASP A 791 11.79 50.28 5.38
C ASP A 791 10.99 49.88 6.63
N PHE A 792 10.85 48.58 6.87
CA PHE A 792 10.13 48.07 8.05
C PHE A 792 11.08 47.87 9.21
N ASN A 793 10.87 48.64 10.28
CA ASN A 793 11.58 48.50 11.55
C ASN A 793 10.59 48.15 12.67
N TYR A 794 10.87 47.09 13.41
CA TYR A 794 10.05 46.65 14.54
C TYR A 794 10.92 46.03 15.63
N ASN A 795 10.75 46.47 16.87
CA ASN A 795 11.37 45.80 18.01
C ASN A 795 10.32 44.87 18.66
N LEU A 796 10.47 43.56 18.45
CA LEU A 796 9.55 42.56 18.98
C LEU A 796 9.94 42.21 20.41
N MET A 797 9.08 42.53 21.38
CA MET A 797 9.28 42.15 22.78
C MET A 797 8.79 40.71 23.01
N LYS A 798 9.49 39.98 23.89
CA LYS A 798 9.11 38.62 24.29
C LYS A 798 7.69 38.51 24.86
N GLU A 799 7.27 39.55 25.58
CA GLU A 799 5.91 39.65 26.14
C GLU A 799 4.83 39.81 25.07
N ASP A 800 5.10 40.54 23.99
CA ASP A 800 4.16 40.67 22.87
C ASP A 800 4.05 39.35 22.12
N PHE A 801 5.18 38.66 21.93
CA PHE A 801 5.19 37.30 21.40
C PHE A 801 4.38 36.32 22.26
N LYS A 802 4.55 36.34 23.60
CA LYS A 802 3.78 35.51 24.54
C LYS A 802 2.28 35.70 24.35
N LYS A 803 1.81 36.95 24.35
CA LYS A 803 0.38 37.27 24.16
C LYS A 803 -0.17 36.80 22.82
N SER A 804 0.61 36.92 21.74
CA SER A 804 0.18 36.49 20.41
C SER A 804 0.00 34.97 20.29
N ILE A 805 0.84 34.17 20.96
CA ILE A 805 0.77 32.70 20.84
C ILE A 805 -0.04 32.00 21.93
N GLU A 806 -0.33 32.68 23.05
CA GLU A 806 -1.08 32.13 24.18
C GLU A 806 -2.38 31.40 23.76
N PRO A 807 -3.24 31.93 22.86
CA PRO A 807 -4.45 31.23 22.45
C PRO A 807 -4.18 29.90 21.73
N LEU A 808 -3.08 29.81 20.98
CA LEU A 808 -2.70 28.59 20.26
C LEU A 808 -2.14 27.54 21.23
N VAL A 809 -1.32 27.94 22.21
CA VAL A 809 -0.79 27.03 23.24
C VAL A 809 -1.90 26.56 24.20
N LYS A 810 -2.88 27.41 24.51
CA LYS A 810 -4.07 26.98 25.26
C LYS A 810 -4.91 25.95 24.50
N TYR A 811 -4.97 26.07 23.18
CA TYR A 811 -5.67 25.08 22.36
C TYR A 811 -4.95 23.73 22.33
N THR A 812 -3.61 23.71 22.28
CA THR A 812 -2.85 22.46 22.38
C THR A 812 -2.99 21.82 23.76
N PHE A 813 -3.02 22.63 24.84
CA PHE A 813 -3.34 22.15 26.19
C PHE A 813 -4.72 21.48 26.25
N LYS A 814 -5.75 22.11 25.68
CA LYS A 814 -7.08 21.53 25.61
C LYS A 814 -7.07 20.15 24.96
N LEU A 815 -6.36 19.97 23.85
CA LEU A 815 -6.24 18.66 23.18
C LEU A 815 -5.56 17.60 24.06
N CYS A 816 -4.58 17.99 24.88
CA CYS A 816 -3.98 17.08 25.86
C CYS A 816 -4.99 16.64 26.92
N MET A 817 -5.81 17.57 27.42
CA MET A 817 -6.87 17.27 28.40
C MET A 817 -7.99 16.42 27.80
N ASP A 818 -8.40 16.71 26.57
CA ASP A 818 -9.37 15.90 25.83
C ASP A 818 -8.85 14.46 25.68
N LEU A 819 -7.57 14.27 25.34
CA LEU A 819 -6.94 12.94 25.25
C LEU A 819 -6.90 12.21 26.60
N LEU A 820 -6.58 12.91 27.70
CA LEU A 820 -6.62 12.32 29.05
C LEU A 820 -8.03 11.85 29.42
N ASN A 821 -9.04 12.68 29.14
CA ASN A 821 -10.44 12.35 29.39
C ASN A 821 -10.91 11.14 28.58
N GLU A 822 -10.56 11.07 27.28
CA GLU A 822 -10.84 9.90 26.43
C GLU A 822 -10.21 8.61 26.98
N CYS A 823 -9.02 8.74 27.57
CA CYS A 823 -8.28 7.66 28.20
C CYS A 823 -8.78 7.28 29.60
N SER A 824 -9.73 8.06 30.17
CA SER A 824 -10.11 7.95 31.58
C SER A 824 -8.92 8.07 32.54
N LEU A 825 -7.95 8.94 32.22
CA LEU A 825 -6.78 9.26 33.02
C LEU A 825 -6.86 10.71 33.53
N GLY A 826 -6.39 10.96 34.74
CA GLY A 826 -6.12 12.30 35.28
C GLY A 826 -4.66 12.71 35.07
N GLU A 827 -4.36 14.00 35.27
CA GLU A 827 -2.99 14.52 35.21
C GLU A 827 -2.06 13.80 36.21
N GLU A 828 -2.59 13.41 37.37
CA GLU A 828 -1.87 12.67 38.42
C GLU A 828 -1.45 11.25 38.01
N ASN A 829 -2.02 10.72 36.92
CA ASN A 829 -1.61 9.43 36.37
C ASN A 829 -0.40 9.53 35.44
N ILE A 830 -0.05 10.74 35.03
CA ILE A 830 1.07 11.01 34.12
C ILE A 830 2.31 11.34 34.95
N GLU A 831 3.36 10.54 34.78
CA GLU A 831 4.61 10.74 35.51
C GLU A 831 5.32 12.02 35.07
N LYS A 832 5.42 12.24 33.75
CA LYS A 832 6.03 13.45 33.16
C LYS A 832 5.42 13.80 31.81
N LEU A 833 5.43 15.08 31.51
CA LEU A 833 5.18 15.66 30.19
C LEU A 833 6.54 15.88 29.49
N ILE A 834 6.77 15.20 28.38
CA ILE A 834 8.04 15.23 27.64
C ILE A 834 7.88 16.12 26.41
N LEU A 835 8.66 17.20 26.36
CA LEU A 835 8.59 18.15 25.24
C LEU A 835 9.46 17.71 24.07
N VAL A 836 8.85 17.68 22.88
CA VAL A 836 9.45 17.30 21.60
C VAL A 836 9.13 18.36 20.56
N GLY A 837 10.00 18.52 19.56
CA GLY A 837 9.81 19.44 18.45
C GLY A 837 10.48 20.81 18.66
N GLY A 838 10.88 21.44 17.55
CA GLY A 838 11.66 22.68 17.57
C GLY A 838 10.94 23.87 18.22
N SER A 839 9.61 23.92 18.17
CA SER A 839 8.84 25.01 18.80
C SER A 839 8.88 24.94 20.33
N CYS A 840 9.08 23.74 20.89
CA CYS A 840 9.30 23.53 22.32
C CYS A 840 10.67 24.00 22.82
N LEU A 841 11.57 24.48 21.96
CA LEU A 841 12.78 25.19 22.38
C LEU A 841 12.49 26.59 22.90
N SER A 842 11.34 27.18 22.53
CA SER A 842 10.96 28.51 22.97
C SER A 842 10.68 28.53 24.49
N PRO A 843 11.38 29.36 25.28
CA PRO A 843 11.09 29.50 26.71
C PRO A 843 9.66 29.95 26.98
N VAL A 844 9.08 30.74 26.09
CA VAL A 844 7.71 31.27 26.20
C VAL A 844 6.68 30.14 26.09
N VAL A 845 6.88 29.20 25.16
CA VAL A 845 6.01 28.02 25.04
C VAL A 845 6.08 27.18 26.30
N ARG A 846 7.29 26.97 26.85
CA ARG A 846 7.46 26.19 28.10
C ARG A 846 6.80 26.85 29.29
N GLU A 847 6.96 28.17 29.43
CA GLU A 847 6.32 28.95 30.47
C GLU A 847 4.80 28.83 30.41
N LEU A 848 4.20 29.03 29.23
CA LEU A 848 2.77 28.89 29.03
C LEU A 848 2.26 27.47 29.35
N LEU A 849 3.03 26.43 29.02
CA LEU A 849 2.67 25.05 29.37
C LEU A 849 2.80 24.78 30.87
N SER A 850 3.84 25.31 31.53
CA SER A 850 4.02 25.20 32.98
C SER A 850 2.95 25.95 33.77
N ASP A 851 2.38 27.02 33.21
CA ASP A 851 1.26 27.75 33.82
C ASP A 851 -0.06 26.96 33.75
N GLU A 852 -0.20 26.02 32.80
CA GLU A 852 -1.45 25.29 32.55
C GLU A 852 -1.45 23.84 33.10
N PHE A 853 -0.32 23.13 33.08
CA PHE A 853 -0.22 21.73 33.55
C PHE A 853 0.22 21.61 35.02
N ASP A 854 -0.36 20.66 35.76
CA ASP A 854 0.14 20.21 37.08
C ASP A 854 0.99 18.93 36.97
N ILE A 855 1.63 18.72 35.80
CA ILE A 855 2.50 17.58 35.48
C ILE A 855 3.96 18.06 35.43
N GLU A 856 4.91 17.26 35.91
CA GLU A 856 6.34 17.56 35.77
C GLU A 856 6.72 17.62 34.27
N ILE A 857 7.05 18.83 33.78
CA ILE A 857 7.51 19.04 32.41
C ILE A 857 9.02 18.80 32.32
N THR A 858 9.46 17.92 31.42
CA THR A 858 10.88 17.67 31.15
C THR A 858 11.26 17.96 29.70
N SER A 859 12.46 18.52 29.55
CA SER A 859 13.15 18.74 28.28
C SER A 859 14.66 18.56 28.45
N ASP A 860 15.08 17.57 29.26
CA ASP A 860 16.49 17.32 29.59
C ASP A 860 17.33 16.95 28.35
N LEU A 861 16.67 16.34 27.35
CA LEU A 861 17.22 16.12 26.02
C LEU A 861 16.72 17.20 25.06
N ASN A 862 17.55 17.58 24.09
CA ASN A 862 17.21 18.61 23.10
C ASN A 862 15.93 18.21 22.32
N PRO A 863 14.81 18.95 22.46
CA PRO A 863 13.54 18.64 21.80
C PRO A 863 13.62 18.51 20.27
N LEU A 864 14.57 19.19 19.63
CA LEU A 864 14.76 19.14 18.18
C LEU A 864 15.40 17.83 17.69
N THR A 865 16.27 17.21 18.50
CA THR A 865 17.08 16.07 18.05
C THR A 865 16.72 14.75 18.75
N VAL A 866 15.91 14.81 19.82
CA VAL A 866 15.62 13.67 20.69
C VAL A 866 14.99 12.48 19.95
N VAL A 867 14.12 12.75 18.97
CA VAL A 867 13.48 11.72 18.13
C VAL A 867 14.55 10.92 17.37
N SER A 868 15.42 11.60 16.62
CA SER A 868 16.51 10.96 15.88
C SER A 868 17.46 10.21 16.82
N MET A 869 17.81 10.78 17.99
CA MET A 869 18.68 10.13 18.97
C MET A 869 18.10 8.81 19.50
N GLY A 870 16.81 8.81 19.84
CA GLY A 870 16.10 7.61 20.27
C GLY A 870 16.04 6.54 19.19
N ALA A 871 15.78 6.97 17.95
CA ALA A 871 15.77 6.08 16.80
C ALA A 871 17.15 5.49 16.50
N ALA A 872 18.26 6.22 16.74
CA ALA A 872 19.61 5.67 16.61
C ALA A 872 19.91 4.63 17.69
N ILE A 873 19.46 4.83 18.94
CA ILE A 873 19.58 3.80 19.99
C ILE A 873 18.82 2.53 19.58
N TYR A 874 17.61 2.69 19.04
CA TYR A 874 16.83 1.57 18.50
C TYR A 874 17.54 0.89 17.32
N ALA A 875 18.08 1.66 16.37
CA ALA A 875 18.84 1.15 15.24
C ALA A 875 19.98 0.23 15.70
N GLY A 876 20.76 0.67 16.69
CA GLY A 876 21.86 -0.10 17.26
C GLY A 876 21.45 -1.40 17.96
N SER A 877 20.14 -1.63 18.17
CA SER A 877 19.60 -2.91 18.67
C SER A 877 19.17 -3.87 17.55
N LEU A 878 19.07 -3.38 16.31
CA LEU A 878 18.66 -4.15 15.15
C LEU A 878 19.88 -4.75 14.46
N GLU A 879 19.84 -6.05 14.19
CA GLU A 879 20.82 -6.69 13.32
C GLU A 879 20.66 -6.18 11.88
N LYS A 880 21.77 -5.97 11.17
CA LYS A 880 21.70 -5.78 9.73
C LYS A 880 21.11 -7.04 9.09
N PRO A 881 20.21 -6.92 8.11
CA PRO A 881 19.69 -8.07 7.39
C PRO A 881 20.83 -8.92 6.82
N SER A 882 20.90 -10.19 7.20
CA SER A 882 21.88 -11.12 6.65
C SER A 882 21.51 -11.47 5.21
N ILE A 883 22.23 -10.94 4.22
CA ILE A 883 22.04 -11.35 2.82
C ILE A 883 22.67 -12.74 2.62
N ASN A 884 21.84 -13.77 2.60
CA ASN A 884 22.26 -15.12 2.20
C ASN A 884 22.25 -15.21 0.67
N ILE A 885 23.36 -14.81 0.03
CA ILE A 885 23.52 -14.91 -1.43
C ILE A 885 23.70 -16.39 -1.77
N LYS A 886 22.70 -17.02 -2.41
CA LYS A 886 22.95 -18.27 -3.14
C LYS A 886 24.01 -17.99 -4.20
N LYS A 887 25.05 -18.83 -4.28
CA LYS A 887 26.10 -18.75 -5.33
C LYS A 887 25.50 -19.14 -6.69
N GLU A 888 24.73 -18.24 -7.27
CA GLU A 888 24.25 -18.33 -8.65
C GLU A 888 25.29 -17.64 -9.56
N LYS A 889 25.62 -18.26 -10.70
CA LYS A 889 26.62 -17.73 -11.66
C LYS A 889 25.91 -16.96 -12.77
N PHE A 890 26.37 -15.73 -13.02
CA PHE A 890 25.82 -14.84 -14.03
C PHE A 890 26.85 -14.54 -15.13
N SER A 891 26.37 -14.41 -16.37
CA SER A 891 27.18 -14.06 -17.53
C SER A 891 26.69 -12.78 -18.19
N VAL A 892 27.60 -11.97 -18.74
CA VAL A 892 27.27 -10.72 -19.44
C VAL A 892 27.79 -10.76 -20.87
N ILE A 893 26.92 -10.47 -21.84
CA ILE A 893 27.29 -10.27 -23.25
C ILE A 893 27.18 -8.78 -23.56
N LEU A 894 28.20 -8.23 -24.22
CA LEU A 894 28.29 -6.81 -24.55
C LEU A 894 28.54 -6.65 -26.05
N SER A 895 27.91 -5.64 -26.65
CA SER A 895 28.17 -5.14 -27.99
C SER A 895 28.46 -3.65 -27.91
N ASN A 896 29.46 -3.18 -28.65
CA ASN A 896 29.90 -1.79 -28.66
C ASN A 896 29.88 -1.25 -30.09
N LYS A 897 29.18 -0.12 -30.29
CA LYS A 897 29.17 0.64 -31.54
C LYS A 897 29.12 2.13 -31.23
N ASN A 898 30.11 2.90 -31.70
CA ASN A 898 30.20 4.37 -31.52
C ASN A 898 30.08 4.84 -30.06
N ASN A 899 30.84 4.26 -29.13
CA ASN A 899 30.82 4.56 -27.68
C ASN A 899 29.51 4.22 -26.97
N ARG A 900 28.59 3.53 -27.65
CA ARG A 900 27.33 3.06 -27.10
C ARG A 900 27.39 1.56 -26.90
N ILE A 901 27.26 1.15 -25.64
CA ILE A 901 27.36 -0.23 -25.20
C ILE A 901 25.97 -0.74 -24.90
N LYS A 902 25.55 -1.75 -25.67
CA LYS A 902 24.38 -2.57 -25.39
C LYS A 902 24.85 -3.87 -24.76
N GLY A 903 24.15 -4.34 -23.74
CA GLY A 903 24.49 -5.61 -23.12
C GLY A 903 23.28 -6.36 -22.60
N LYS A 904 23.45 -7.66 -22.42
CA LYS A 904 22.43 -8.55 -21.84
C LYS A 904 23.07 -9.44 -20.78
N VAL A 905 22.38 -9.63 -19.67
CA VAL A 905 22.83 -10.41 -18.51
C VAL A 905 22.01 -11.70 -18.43
N PHE A 906 22.67 -12.82 -18.16
CA PHE A 906 22.03 -14.14 -18.15
C PHE A 906 22.38 -14.90 -16.87
N CYS A 907 21.42 -15.69 -16.38
CA CYS A 907 21.61 -16.64 -15.29
C CYS A 907 21.64 -18.06 -15.88
N LEU A 908 22.62 -18.87 -15.49
CA LEU A 908 22.84 -20.20 -16.06
C LEU A 908 21.84 -21.27 -15.54
N ASP A 909 21.10 -20.99 -14.45
CA ASP A 909 20.36 -22.00 -13.66
C ASP A 909 18.81 -21.83 -13.61
N ASN A 910 18.13 -21.49 -14.72
CA ASN A 910 16.65 -21.31 -14.94
C ASN A 910 16.07 -19.87 -14.84
N LYS A 911 14.81 -19.72 -15.34
CA LYS A 911 14.05 -18.46 -15.50
C LYS A 911 14.07 -17.60 -14.22
N PHE A 912 14.67 -16.43 -14.35
CA PHE A 912 14.92 -15.48 -13.27
C PHE A 912 14.35 -14.10 -13.66
N SER A 913 13.84 -13.33 -12.69
CA SER A 913 13.47 -11.94 -12.90
C SER A 913 14.68 -11.03 -12.66
N PHE A 914 15.01 -10.18 -13.64
CA PHE A 914 16.14 -9.24 -13.58
C PHE A 914 15.73 -7.82 -13.17
N LEU A 915 14.45 -7.60 -12.83
CA LEU A 915 13.91 -6.29 -12.42
C LEU A 915 14.63 -5.67 -11.21
N ASP A 916 15.19 -6.51 -10.32
CA ASP A 916 15.96 -6.06 -9.16
C ASP A 916 17.47 -5.97 -9.42
N TYR A 917 17.92 -6.19 -10.66
CA TYR A 917 19.33 -6.25 -11.01
C TYR A 917 19.78 -4.96 -11.69
N SER A 918 21.02 -4.58 -11.43
CA SER A 918 21.65 -3.43 -12.08
C SER A 918 23.10 -3.72 -12.41
N ILE A 919 23.60 -3.11 -13.47
CA ILE A 919 24.99 -3.21 -13.89
C ILE A 919 25.68 -1.85 -13.73
N GLU A 920 26.93 -1.86 -13.30
CA GLU A 920 27.74 -0.65 -13.13
C GLU A 920 29.08 -0.84 -13.85
N PHE A 921 29.48 0.20 -14.59
CA PHE A 921 30.79 0.34 -15.20
C PHE A 921 31.59 1.36 -14.41
N LYS A 922 32.75 0.98 -13.88
CA LYS A 922 33.51 1.83 -12.96
C LYS A 922 35.01 1.72 -13.13
N ASN A 923 35.70 2.86 -12.98
CA ASN A 923 37.13 2.94 -12.67
C ASN A 923 37.37 3.91 -11.50
N ASN A 924 38.61 4.35 -11.27
CA ASN A 924 38.94 5.25 -10.16
C ASN A 924 38.44 6.69 -10.35
N GLN A 925 38.08 7.11 -11.56
CA GLN A 925 37.71 8.48 -11.91
C GLN A 925 36.27 8.61 -12.42
N PHE A 926 35.65 7.51 -12.84
CA PHE A 926 34.31 7.46 -13.43
C PHE A 926 33.50 6.27 -12.89
N SER A 927 32.21 6.49 -12.65
CA SER A 927 31.22 5.43 -12.43
C SER A 927 29.99 5.78 -13.27
N SER A 928 29.44 4.80 -13.98
CA SER A 928 28.18 4.94 -14.70
C SER A 928 26.96 5.10 -13.78
N GLY A 929 27.13 4.92 -12.46
CA GLY A 929 26.04 4.57 -11.57
C GLY A 929 25.51 3.17 -11.87
N LYS A 930 24.58 2.70 -11.03
CA LYS A 930 23.89 1.43 -11.23
C LYS A 930 22.80 1.60 -12.27
N ILE A 931 22.99 0.95 -13.41
CA ILE A 931 22.07 0.96 -14.53
C ILE A 931 21.11 -0.20 -14.31
N PRO A 932 19.81 0.04 -14.09
CA PRO A 932 18.85 -1.05 -13.95
C PRO A 932 18.81 -1.87 -15.23
N LEU A 933 18.68 -3.19 -15.09
CA LEU A 933 18.37 -4.07 -16.20
C LEU A 933 16.87 -3.99 -16.49
N ASP A 934 16.49 -4.04 -17.76
CA ASP A 934 15.09 -4.15 -18.15
C ASP A 934 14.54 -5.57 -17.93
N ILE A 935 13.27 -5.79 -18.25
CA ILE A 935 12.59 -7.08 -18.08
C ILE A 935 13.22 -8.20 -18.92
N ASP A 936 13.89 -7.84 -20.01
CA ASP A 936 14.61 -8.73 -20.92
C ASP A 936 16.08 -8.90 -20.54
N SER A 937 16.47 -8.43 -19.34
CA SER A 937 17.82 -8.43 -18.78
C SER A 937 18.85 -7.66 -19.58
N THR A 938 18.40 -6.69 -20.39
CA THR A 938 19.24 -5.85 -21.25
C THR A 938 19.45 -4.44 -20.68
N PHE A 939 20.44 -3.75 -21.21
CA PHE A 939 20.71 -2.35 -20.91
C PHE A 939 21.44 -1.69 -22.09
N ASN A 940 21.38 -0.36 -22.15
CA ASN A 940 21.99 0.44 -23.20
C ASN A 940 22.55 1.73 -22.59
N ILE A 941 23.86 1.97 -22.71
CA ILE A 941 24.51 3.14 -22.14
C ILE A 941 25.65 3.66 -23.01
N GLU A 942 25.87 4.97 -23.01
CA GLU A 942 27.06 5.60 -23.57
C GLU A 942 28.16 5.70 -22.51
N LEU A 943 29.34 5.17 -22.83
CA LEU A 943 30.47 5.09 -21.89
C LEU A 943 31.70 5.80 -22.47
N PRO A 944 32.57 6.36 -21.62
CA PRO A 944 33.81 6.98 -22.08
C PRO A 944 34.76 5.94 -22.67
N ASN A 945 35.64 6.36 -23.59
CA ASN A 945 36.66 5.50 -24.20
C ASN A 945 37.85 5.25 -23.26
N GLU A 946 37.57 4.58 -22.14
CA GLU A 946 38.54 4.20 -21.10
C GLU A 946 38.29 2.76 -20.63
N GLU A 947 39.26 2.16 -19.94
CA GLU A 947 39.09 0.83 -19.35
C GLU A 947 38.17 0.90 -18.11
N LEU A 948 37.08 0.15 -18.12
CA LEU A 948 36.07 0.14 -17.05
C LEU A 948 35.83 -1.28 -16.54
N THR A 949 35.73 -1.44 -15.21
CA THR A 949 35.32 -2.71 -14.60
C THR A 949 33.81 -2.89 -14.66
N VAL A 950 33.35 -4.11 -14.95
CA VAL A 950 31.93 -4.46 -15.03
C VAL A 950 31.49 -5.12 -13.72
N ASN A 951 30.46 -4.57 -13.09
CA ASN A 951 29.92 -5.07 -11.83
C ASN A 951 28.42 -5.30 -11.96
N LEU A 952 27.95 -6.51 -11.64
CA LEU A 952 26.52 -6.81 -11.57
C LEU A 952 26.05 -6.76 -10.11
N TYR A 953 24.86 -6.21 -9.89
CA TYR A 953 24.23 -6.10 -8.59
C TYR A 953 22.81 -6.65 -8.63
N ARG A 954 22.36 -7.22 -7.50
CA ARG A 954 20.94 -7.39 -7.17
C ARG A 954 20.62 -6.44 -6.01
N GLY A 955 19.84 -5.41 -6.27
CA GLY A 955 19.73 -4.23 -5.41
C GLY A 955 21.12 -3.62 -5.18
N ASN A 956 21.59 -3.62 -3.93
CA ASN A 956 22.94 -3.14 -3.58
C ASN A 956 24.00 -4.25 -3.41
N THR A 957 23.66 -5.51 -3.65
CA THR A 957 24.56 -6.64 -3.45
C THR A 957 25.35 -6.94 -4.73
N LYS A 958 26.67 -6.82 -4.70
CA LYS A 958 27.51 -7.24 -5.85
C LYS A 958 27.40 -8.76 -6.02
N VAL A 959 27.01 -9.19 -7.21
CA VAL A 959 26.85 -10.59 -7.58
C VAL A 959 28.13 -11.06 -8.29
N THR A 960 28.51 -12.32 -8.09
CA THR A 960 29.68 -12.89 -8.74
C THR A 960 29.37 -13.18 -10.20
N LEU A 961 30.07 -12.50 -11.11
CA LEU A 961 30.10 -12.84 -12.52
C LEU A 961 30.93 -14.12 -12.73
N ASP A 962 30.55 -14.95 -13.70
CA ASP A 962 31.32 -16.13 -14.08
C ASP A 962 32.72 -15.72 -14.56
N GLU A 963 33.73 -16.56 -14.34
CA GLU A 963 35.14 -16.27 -14.62
C GLU A 963 35.43 -15.98 -16.10
N LYS A 964 34.48 -16.34 -16.98
CA LYS A 964 34.53 -16.12 -18.44
C LYS A 964 33.84 -14.85 -18.89
N SER A 965 33.16 -14.13 -18.01
CA SER A 965 32.55 -12.82 -18.31
C SER A 965 33.62 -11.73 -18.39
N PRO A 966 33.43 -10.70 -19.23
CA PRO A 966 34.38 -9.59 -19.31
C PRO A 966 34.45 -8.86 -17.95
N ALA A 967 35.58 -8.97 -17.26
CA ALA A 967 35.83 -8.25 -16.02
C ALA A 967 36.14 -6.76 -16.26
N THR A 968 36.68 -6.44 -17.44
CA THR A 968 36.89 -5.08 -17.94
C THR A 968 36.48 -4.94 -19.41
N ILE A 969 36.14 -3.71 -19.81
CA ILE A 969 35.86 -3.34 -21.21
C ILE A 969 36.70 -2.13 -21.61
N ASN A 970 37.12 -2.10 -22.88
CA ASN A 970 37.77 -0.94 -23.50
C ASN A 970 36.87 -0.38 -24.60
N GLY A 971 36.86 0.95 -24.76
CA GLY A 971 36.00 1.67 -25.72
C GLY A 971 36.08 1.22 -27.19
N ASP A 972 37.10 0.45 -27.59
CA ASP A 972 37.29 -0.06 -28.96
C ASP A 972 37.23 -1.60 -29.09
N SER A 973 36.97 -2.36 -28.02
CA SER A 973 37.01 -3.83 -28.10
C SER A 973 35.67 -4.44 -28.50
N THR A 974 35.46 -4.67 -29.81
CA THR A 974 34.52 -5.68 -30.33
C THR A 974 35.18 -7.05 -30.29
N TYR A 975 35.24 -7.70 -29.13
CA TYR A 975 35.47 -9.16 -29.01
C TYR A 975 35.43 -9.56 -27.54
N ILE A 976 34.80 -10.69 -27.21
CA ILE A 976 35.28 -11.71 -26.24
C ILE A 976 34.30 -12.92 -26.16
N PRO A 977 34.83 -14.13 -25.88
CA PRO A 977 34.56 -15.33 -26.65
C PRO A 977 33.88 -16.43 -25.83
N PHE A 978 32.71 -16.92 -26.25
CA PHE A 978 31.97 -17.87 -25.42
C PHE A 978 32.39 -19.35 -25.58
N LEU A 979 32.92 -19.81 -26.73
CA LEU A 979 32.74 -21.24 -27.06
C LEU A 979 33.92 -22.01 -27.67
N ARG A 980 35.16 -21.51 -27.60
CA ARG A 980 36.29 -22.29 -28.16
C ARG A 980 36.86 -23.36 -27.22
N ASP A 981 36.91 -23.11 -25.91
CA ASP A 981 37.65 -23.97 -24.97
C ASP A 981 36.88 -24.40 -23.70
N SER A 982 35.57 -24.13 -23.64
CA SER A 982 34.82 -24.15 -22.36
C SER A 982 34.36 -25.51 -21.83
N PHE A 983 34.40 -26.58 -22.61
CA PHE A 983 33.90 -27.89 -22.19
C PHE A 983 34.89 -28.99 -22.58
N SER A 984 35.96 -29.13 -21.80
CA SER A 984 36.58 -30.44 -21.65
C SER A 984 35.59 -31.33 -20.92
N ILE A 985 35.16 -32.41 -21.57
CA ILE A 985 34.31 -33.44 -20.97
C ILE A 985 35.12 -34.08 -19.84
N SER A 986 34.93 -33.59 -18.62
CA SER A 986 35.37 -34.25 -17.40
C SER A 986 34.30 -34.07 -16.32
N ASP A 987 33.60 -35.18 -16.10
CA ASP A 987 32.89 -35.62 -14.91
C ASP A 987 31.57 -34.94 -14.46
N ASN A 988 30.48 -35.67 -14.80
CA ASN A 988 29.37 -36.13 -13.95
C ASN A 988 28.14 -35.28 -13.58
N ASP A 989 28.06 -33.97 -13.84
CA ASP A 989 26.92 -33.19 -13.30
C ASP A 989 25.84 -32.75 -14.30
N PHE A 990 25.92 -33.12 -15.59
CA PHE A 990 24.85 -32.82 -16.56
C PHE A 990 24.45 -34.02 -17.39
N THR A 991 23.14 -34.25 -17.55
CA THR A 991 22.62 -35.23 -18.50
C THR A 991 22.78 -34.71 -19.93
N LEU A 992 22.98 -35.61 -20.90
CA LEU A 992 23.15 -35.24 -22.33
C LEU A 992 21.96 -34.43 -22.86
N LYS A 993 20.76 -34.63 -22.31
CA LYS A 993 19.52 -33.89 -22.60
C LYS A 993 19.55 -32.44 -22.11
N GLU A 994 20.15 -32.18 -20.94
CA GLU A 994 20.32 -30.82 -20.42
C GLU A 994 21.36 -30.02 -21.22
N LEU A 995 22.45 -30.69 -21.60
CA LEU A 995 23.45 -30.12 -22.50
C LEU A 995 22.85 -29.78 -23.87
N PHE A 996 22.02 -30.67 -24.42
CA PHE A 996 21.32 -30.45 -25.69
C PHE A 996 20.35 -29.25 -25.64
N ASN A 997 19.52 -29.17 -24.60
CA ASN A 997 18.57 -28.06 -24.42
C ASN A 997 19.27 -26.71 -24.17
N GLN A 998 20.42 -26.71 -23.48
CA GLN A 998 21.23 -25.50 -23.30
C GLN A 998 21.83 -25.01 -24.62
N TYR A 999 22.37 -25.91 -25.45
CA TYR A 999 22.89 -25.55 -26.78
C TYR A 999 21.77 -25.03 -27.72
N LEU A 1000 20.57 -25.62 -27.66
CA LEU A 1000 19.41 -25.19 -28.45
C LEU A 1000 18.90 -23.81 -28.03
N LYS A 1001 18.92 -23.52 -26.72
CA LYS A 1001 18.56 -22.20 -26.18
C LYS A 1001 19.57 -21.13 -26.58
N LEU A 1002 20.87 -21.46 -26.55
CA LEU A 1002 21.95 -20.57 -27.00
C LEU A 1002 21.85 -20.21 -28.48
N LEU A 1003 21.53 -21.17 -29.36
CA LEU A 1003 21.33 -20.90 -30.79
C LEU A 1003 20.19 -19.91 -31.06
N LYS A 1004 19.05 -20.09 -30.38
CA LYS A 1004 17.89 -19.18 -30.49
C LYS A 1004 18.18 -17.76 -29.96
N GLU A 1005 19.08 -17.65 -28.98
CA GLU A 1005 19.44 -16.35 -28.38
C GLU A 1005 20.59 -15.65 -29.14
N VAL A 1006 21.31 -16.37 -29.99
CA VAL A 1006 22.35 -15.84 -30.91
C VAL A 1006 21.72 -15.15 -32.12
N GLU A 1007 20.57 -15.63 -32.61
CA GLU A 1007 19.75 -14.96 -33.66
C GLU A 1007 19.32 -13.53 -33.24
N TRP A 1008 19.23 -13.23 -31.94
CA TRP A 1008 18.94 -11.88 -31.43
C TRP A 1008 20.05 -10.85 -31.72
N LEU A 1009 21.28 -11.28 -32.02
CA LEU A 1009 22.41 -10.39 -32.33
C LEU A 1009 22.54 -10.05 -33.83
N ASP A 1010 21.71 -10.63 -34.69
CA ASP A 1010 21.89 -10.58 -36.15
C ASP A 1010 21.63 -9.22 -36.81
N GLU A 1011 21.14 -8.21 -36.09
CA GLU A 1011 21.13 -6.86 -36.66
C GLU A 1011 22.55 -6.24 -36.75
N TYR A 1012 23.58 -6.79 -36.08
CA TYR A 1012 24.90 -6.14 -36.00
C TYR A 1012 26.16 -7.03 -35.93
N SER A 1013 26.10 -8.35 -36.17
CA SER A 1013 27.32 -9.18 -36.23
C SER A 1013 27.32 -10.23 -37.35
N TYR A 1014 28.32 -10.17 -38.23
CA TYR A 1014 28.72 -11.29 -39.09
C TYR A 1014 29.16 -12.47 -38.21
N TYR A 1015 28.28 -13.44 -37.96
CA TYR A 1015 28.73 -14.77 -37.57
C TYR A 1015 29.49 -15.39 -38.74
N SER A 1016 30.64 -16.02 -38.48
CA SER A 1016 31.29 -16.78 -39.54
C SER A 1016 30.54 -18.10 -39.71
N ASP A 1017 30.11 -18.43 -40.93
CA ASP A 1017 29.41 -19.70 -41.27
C ASP A 1017 30.12 -20.95 -40.69
N LYS A 1018 31.42 -20.82 -40.41
CA LYS A 1018 32.29 -21.82 -39.80
C LYS A 1018 31.95 -22.15 -38.34
N ASP A 1019 31.43 -21.18 -37.58
CA ASP A 1019 31.10 -21.36 -36.16
C ASP A 1019 29.76 -22.08 -36.00
N LEU A 1020 28.78 -21.75 -36.84
CA LEU A 1020 27.49 -22.43 -36.92
C LEU A 1020 27.66 -23.92 -37.29
N ILE A 1021 28.53 -24.20 -38.26
CA ILE A 1021 28.84 -25.56 -38.73
C ILE A 1021 29.55 -26.41 -37.67
N ASN A 1022 30.47 -25.83 -36.90
CA ASN A 1022 31.11 -26.53 -35.78
C ASN A 1022 30.12 -26.84 -34.65
N TYR A 1023 29.13 -25.98 -34.44
CA TYR A 1023 28.06 -26.16 -33.46
C TYR A 1023 27.16 -27.35 -33.82
N ILE A 1024 26.77 -27.44 -35.09
CA ILE A 1024 25.97 -28.54 -35.65
C ILE A 1024 26.74 -29.87 -35.60
N GLY A 1025 28.05 -29.86 -35.89
CA GLY A 1025 28.90 -31.05 -35.80
C GLY A 1025 28.97 -31.66 -34.39
N ARG A 1026 29.01 -30.82 -33.34
CA ARG A 1026 29.01 -31.30 -31.94
C ARG A 1026 27.65 -31.79 -31.47
N LEU A 1027 26.55 -31.16 -31.91
CA LEU A 1027 25.19 -31.65 -31.64
C LEU A 1027 25.00 -33.08 -32.18
N PHE A 1028 25.61 -33.40 -33.32
CA PHE A 1028 25.62 -34.75 -33.90
C PHE A 1028 26.45 -35.77 -33.10
N GLU A 1029 27.61 -35.38 -32.56
CA GLU A 1029 28.43 -36.26 -31.71
C GLU A 1029 27.76 -36.60 -30.36
N ILE A 1030 26.95 -35.68 -29.85
CA ILE A 1030 26.15 -35.85 -28.63
C ILE A 1030 24.98 -36.80 -28.89
N ALA A 1031 24.30 -36.66 -30.03
CA ALA A 1031 23.18 -37.51 -30.43
C ALA A 1031 23.57 -38.98 -30.68
N GLN A 1032 24.85 -39.27 -31.01
CA GLN A 1032 25.35 -40.65 -31.13
C GLN A 1032 25.40 -41.44 -29.81
N LYS A 1033 25.29 -40.76 -28.65
CA LYS A 1033 25.41 -41.40 -27.33
C LYS A 1033 24.07 -41.69 -26.66
N ASP A 1034 22.95 -41.23 -27.23
CA ASP A 1034 21.60 -41.42 -26.70
C ASP A 1034 20.57 -41.55 -27.85
N ASN A 1035 20.03 -42.76 -28.05
CA ASN A 1035 19.08 -43.07 -29.13
C ASN A 1035 17.77 -42.29 -29.05
N SER A 1036 17.42 -41.69 -27.91
CA SER A 1036 16.18 -40.92 -27.76
C SER A 1036 16.22 -39.53 -28.42
N ALA A 1037 17.41 -39.01 -28.71
CA ALA A 1037 17.61 -37.68 -29.32
C ALA A 1037 17.64 -37.70 -30.86
N LEU A 1038 17.74 -38.89 -31.48
CA LEU A 1038 17.92 -39.05 -32.93
C LEU A 1038 16.69 -38.67 -33.76
N ASN A 1039 15.47 -38.87 -33.24
CA ASN A 1039 14.24 -38.46 -33.94
C ASN A 1039 14.09 -36.94 -34.05
N GLN A 1040 14.51 -36.18 -33.02
CA GLN A 1040 14.46 -34.72 -33.06
C GLN A 1040 15.54 -34.12 -33.97
N CYS A 1041 16.71 -34.76 -34.06
CA CYS A 1041 17.74 -34.36 -35.03
C CYS A 1041 17.30 -34.57 -36.48
N SER A 1042 16.49 -35.59 -36.78
CA SER A 1042 15.96 -35.85 -38.13
C SER A 1042 15.00 -34.73 -38.60
N ILE A 1043 14.16 -34.23 -37.70
CA ILE A 1043 13.22 -33.13 -37.95
C ILE A 1043 13.97 -31.83 -38.29
N TYR A 1044 15.02 -31.50 -37.52
CA TYR A 1044 15.84 -30.30 -37.77
C TYR A 1044 16.76 -30.45 -38.99
N LEU A 1045 17.19 -31.66 -39.35
CA LEU A 1045 17.91 -31.90 -40.61
C LEU A 1045 17.00 -31.66 -41.82
N ASN A 1046 15.71 -32.01 -41.72
CA ASN A 1046 14.72 -31.76 -42.75
C ASN A 1046 14.41 -30.26 -42.88
N TYR A 1047 14.38 -29.51 -41.77
CA TYR A 1047 14.29 -28.06 -41.76
C TYR A 1047 15.49 -27.39 -42.46
N LEU A 1048 16.72 -27.88 -42.20
CA LEU A 1048 17.92 -27.40 -42.90
C LEU A 1048 17.94 -27.79 -44.39
N LYS A 1049 17.36 -28.94 -44.76
CA LYS A 1049 17.21 -29.35 -46.17
C LYS A 1049 16.22 -28.48 -46.95
N SER A 1050 15.22 -27.94 -46.28
CA SER A 1050 14.14 -27.16 -46.90
C SER A 1050 14.43 -25.65 -46.96
N ASN A 1051 15.25 -25.13 -46.04
CA ASN A 1051 15.56 -23.69 -45.96
C ASN A 1051 16.93 -23.28 -46.48
N VAL A 1052 17.70 -24.19 -47.08
CA VAL A 1052 19.08 -23.90 -47.48
C VAL A 1052 19.39 -24.47 -48.87
N GLU A 1053 18.82 -23.86 -49.91
CA GLU A 1053 19.27 -24.10 -51.29
C GLU A 1053 20.62 -23.42 -51.59
N ASP A 1054 20.99 -22.38 -50.85
CA ASP A 1054 22.20 -21.60 -51.13
C ASP A 1054 23.52 -22.25 -50.65
N LEU A 1055 23.52 -23.06 -49.59
CA LEU A 1055 24.74 -23.75 -49.13
C LEU A 1055 25.16 -24.92 -50.04
N LYS A 1056 24.29 -25.39 -50.95
CA LYS A 1056 24.66 -26.43 -51.95
C LYS A 1056 25.57 -25.89 -53.06
N ARG A 1057 25.71 -24.56 -53.21
CA ARG A 1057 26.51 -23.94 -54.27
C ARG A 1057 28.01 -23.79 -53.93
N ASP A 1058 28.42 -23.85 -52.66
CA ASP A 1058 29.84 -23.84 -52.27
C ASP A 1058 30.39 -25.27 -52.09
N PHE A 1059 31.40 -25.60 -52.90
CA PHE A 1059 32.06 -26.92 -52.95
C PHE A 1059 32.61 -27.42 -51.60
N ARG A 1060 32.83 -26.54 -50.62
CA ARG A 1060 33.37 -26.93 -49.30
C ARG A 1060 32.29 -27.41 -48.33
N TYR A 1061 31.04 -27.02 -48.52
CA TYR A 1061 29.92 -27.40 -47.64
C TYR A 1061 29.16 -28.64 -48.13
N SER A 1062 29.18 -28.89 -49.44
CA SER A 1062 28.72 -30.15 -50.03
C SER A 1062 29.49 -31.37 -49.52
N VAL A 1063 30.83 -31.27 -49.37
CA VAL A 1063 31.68 -32.34 -48.81
C VAL A 1063 31.37 -32.63 -47.33
N LEU A 1064 30.94 -31.62 -46.58
CA LEU A 1064 30.61 -31.78 -45.17
C LEU A 1064 29.23 -32.42 -44.99
N LEU A 1065 28.24 -32.00 -45.79
CA LEU A 1065 26.93 -32.65 -45.89
C LEU A 1065 27.05 -34.11 -46.34
N GLU A 1066 27.88 -34.38 -47.35
CA GLU A 1066 28.15 -35.73 -47.84
C GLU A 1066 28.81 -36.62 -46.76
N ASN A 1067 29.68 -36.05 -45.90
CA ASN A 1067 30.25 -36.78 -44.76
C ASN A 1067 29.24 -37.10 -43.65
N VAL A 1068 28.25 -36.22 -43.42
CA VAL A 1068 27.15 -36.45 -42.48
C VAL A 1068 26.20 -37.51 -43.04
N GLU A 1069 25.87 -37.44 -44.33
CA GLU A 1069 25.03 -38.42 -45.04
C GLU A 1069 25.68 -39.82 -45.08
N ASN A 1070 26.98 -39.91 -45.37
CA ASN A 1070 27.71 -41.17 -45.37
C ASN A 1070 27.79 -41.80 -43.96
N LYS A 1071 27.90 -40.99 -42.91
CA LYS A 1071 27.85 -41.47 -41.52
C LYS A 1071 26.45 -41.92 -41.09
N MET A 1072 25.39 -41.26 -41.56
CA MET A 1072 24.00 -41.72 -41.35
C MET A 1072 23.71 -43.03 -42.08
N LYS A 1073 24.23 -43.20 -43.30
CA LYS A 1073 24.13 -44.45 -44.05
C LYS A 1073 24.86 -45.60 -43.37
N ALA A 1074 26.02 -45.34 -42.76
CA ALA A 1074 26.75 -46.33 -41.95
C ALA A 1074 26.00 -46.72 -40.65
N ILE A 1075 25.18 -45.84 -40.09
CA ILE A 1075 24.30 -46.16 -38.94
C ILE A 1075 23.11 -47.04 -39.40
N LYS A 1076 22.60 -46.80 -40.62
CA LYS A 1076 21.54 -47.60 -41.26
C LYS A 1076 22.01 -49.03 -41.59
N GLU A 1077 23.24 -49.20 -42.07
CA GLU A 1077 23.82 -50.51 -42.42
C GLU A 1077 24.23 -51.36 -41.19
N ASN A 1078 24.37 -50.76 -40.00
CA ASN A 1078 24.68 -51.45 -38.74
C ASN A 1078 23.43 -51.90 -37.94
N GLY A 1079 22.23 -51.80 -38.50
CA GLY A 1079 21.01 -52.42 -37.96
C GLY A 1079 20.47 -51.82 -36.66
N LEU A 1080 20.75 -50.55 -36.36
CA LEU A 1080 20.30 -49.90 -35.11
C LEU A 1080 18.96 -49.15 -35.22
N PHE A 1081 18.23 -49.26 -36.35
CA PHE A 1081 16.94 -48.60 -36.54
C PHE A 1081 16.10 -49.30 -37.64
N GLU A 1082 14.82 -49.60 -37.35
CA GLU A 1082 13.78 -49.85 -38.36
C GLU A 1082 12.90 -48.58 -38.44
N MET A 1083 12.79 -47.98 -39.63
CA MET A 1083 11.71 -47.05 -39.96
C MET A 1083 10.75 -47.81 -40.88
N ASP A 1084 9.44 -47.70 -40.62
CA ASP A 1084 8.41 -48.10 -41.57
C ASP A 1084 8.63 -47.39 -42.91
N ASP A 1085 8.52 -48.13 -44.01
CA ASP A 1085 8.78 -47.68 -45.38
C ASP A 1085 7.65 -46.81 -45.98
N ASP A 1086 6.65 -46.37 -45.20
CA ASP A 1086 5.59 -45.47 -45.69
C ASP A 1086 5.98 -43.99 -45.53
N TYR A 1087 6.90 -43.56 -46.39
CA TYR A 1087 7.40 -42.18 -46.49
C TYR A 1087 6.45 -41.18 -47.20
N GLU A 1088 5.19 -41.53 -47.44
CA GLU A 1088 4.24 -40.67 -48.19
C GLU A 1088 2.94 -40.31 -47.44
N ASN A 1089 2.75 -40.68 -46.17
CA ASN A 1089 1.50 -40.41 -45.43
C ASN A 1089 1.72 -39.89 -44.00
N TYR A 1090 2.65 -38.98 -43.78
CA TYR A 1090 2.49 -38.04 -42.67
C TYR A 1090 1.58 -36.91 -43.13
N ASP A 1091 0.40 -36.83 -42.52
CA ASP A 1091 -0.60 -35.82 -42.76
C ASP A 1091 -0.02 -34.44 -42.41
N LEU A 1092 0.26 -33.63 -43.44
CA LEU A 1092 0.77 -32.26 -43.31
C LEU A 1092 -0.18 -31.34 -42.51
N ASN A 1093 -1.42 -31.76 -42.28
CA ASN A 1093 -2.41 -31.02 -41.49
C ASN A 1093 -2.08 -30.97 -39.98
N GLU A 1094 -1.24 -31.86 -39.42
CA GLU A 1094 -0.77 -31.74 -38.02
C GLU A 1094 0.41 -30.76 -37.85
N LEU A 1095 1.02 -30.29 -38.94
CA LEU A 1095 2.04 -29.22 -38.91
C LEU A 1095 1.44 -27.83 -39.18
N GLU A 1096 0.24 -27.75 -39.74
CA GLU A 1096 -0.49 -26.48 -39.92
C GLU A 1096 -0.97 -25.89 -38.60
N GLU A 1097 -1.30 -26.71 -37.59
CA GLU A 1097 -1.74 -26.22 -36.27
C GLU A 1097 -0.59 -25.57 -35.47
N PHE A 1098 0.67 -25.93 -35.73
CA PHE A 1098 1.84 -25.31 -35.08
C PHE A 1098 2.33 -24.05 -35.82
N HIS A 1099 2.08 -23.96 -37.12
CA HIS A 1099 2.46 -22.80 -37.94
C HIS A 1099 1.39 -21.70 -37.95
N SER A 1100 0.09 -22.03 -37.89
CA SER A 1100 -0.98 -21.03 -37.83
C SER A 1100 -0.87 -20.17 -36.56
N ASP A 1101 -0.59 -20.78 -35.41
CA ASP A 1101 -0.59 -20.09 -34.11
C ASP A 1101 0.61 -19.13 -33.93
N LEU A 1102 1.74 -19.41 -34.61
CA LEU A 1102 2.92 -18.53 -34.61
C LEU A 1102 2.80 -17.41 -35.64
N ILE A 1103 2.22 -17.70 -36.81
CA ILE A 1103 2.03 -16.72 -37.89
C ILE A 1103 0.88 -15.77 -37.53
N GLU A 1104 -0.21 -16.28 -36.96
CA GLU A 1104 -1.32 -15.46 -36.48
C GLU A 1104 -0.87 -14.55 -35.32
N LYS A 1105 -0.02 -15.04 -34.40
CA LYS A 1105 0.62 -14.20 -33.38
C LYS A 1105 1.57 -13.16 -33.95
N TYR A 1106 2.40 -13.50 -34.93
CA TYR A 1106 3.37 -12.56 -35.51
C TYR A 1106 2.68 -11.45 -36.33
N VAL A 1107 1.62 -11.80 -37.06
CA VAL A 1107 0.81 -10.86 -37.84
C VAL A 1107 -0.09 -10.01 -36.92
N LEU A 1108 -0.64 -10.57 -35.85
CA LEU A 1108 -1.39 -9.80 -34.84
C LEU A 1108 -0.50 -8.82 -34.07
N LEU A 1109 0.72 -9.21 -33.73
CA LEU A 1109 1.68 -8.38 -32.99
C LEU A 1109 2.25 -7.22 -33.81
N ASN A 1110 2.27 -7.33 -35.15
CA ASN A 1110 2.87 -6.32 -36.04
C ASN A 1110 1.91 -5.79 -37.11
N ARG A 1111 0.59 -5.89 -36.86
CA ARG A 1111 -0.50 -5.71 -37.84
C ARG A 1111 -0.49 -4.37 -38.55
N ASP A 1112 -0.21 -3.28 -37.83
CA ASP A 1112 -0.18 -1.93 -38.40
C ASP A 1112 1.16 -1.61 -39.07
N ASN A 1113 2.27 -2.11 -38.51
CA ASN A 1113 3.61 -1.84 -39.04
C ASN A 1113 3.88 -2.56 -40.36
N VAL A 1114 3.47 -3.83 -40.52
CA VAL A 1114 3.72 -4.60 -41.76
C VAL A 1114 2.87 -4.07 -42.92
N ILE A 1115 1.64 -3.66 -42.66
CA ILE A 1115 0.74 -3.10 -43.68
C ILE A 1115 1.17 -1.69 -44.06
N GLU A 1116 1.51 -0.83 -43.09
CA GLU A 1116 2.04 0.51 -43.41
C GLU A 1116 3.37 0.42 -44.16
N GLU A 1117 4.28 -0.47 -43.79
CA GLU A 1117 5.60 -0.59 -44.41
C GLU A 1117 5.53 -1.17 -45.85
N CYS A 1118 4.67 -2.16 -46.08
CA CYS A 1118 4.39 -2.67 -47.45
C CYS A 1118 3.67 -1.62 -48.32
N PHE A 1119 2.71 -0.86 -47.79
CA PHE A 1119 2.03 0.21 -48.54
C PHE A 1119 2.91 1.45 -48.75
N PHE A 1120 3.82 1.75 -47.82
CA PHE A 1120 4.76 2.86 -47.89
C PHE A 1120 5.79 2.61 -49.00
N ASN A 1121 6.32 1.40 -49.10
CA ASN A 1121 7.29 1.02 -50.13
C ASN A 1121 6.68 1.01 -51.55
N LEU A 1122 5.41 0.61 -51.71
CA LEU A 1122 4.73 0.62 -53.02
C LEU A 1122 4.29 2.01 -53.52
N LYS A 1123 4.12 3.00 -52.64
CA LYS A 1123 3.69 4.37 -53.02
C LYS A 1123 4.84 5.34 -53.26
N PHE A 1124 6.03 5.10 -52.70
CA PHE A 1124 7.10 6.10 -52.68
C PHE A 1124 8.25 5.84 -53.67
N GLU A 1125 8.46 4.62 -54.13
CA GLU A 1125 9.43 4.35 -55.19
C GLU A 1125 8.69 3.87 -56.45
N GLY A 1126 8.71 4.69 -57.50
CA GLY A 1126 8.16 4.32 -58.80
C GLY A 1126 8.72 2.97 -59.24
N VAL A 1127 7.83 1.98 -59.28
CA VAL A 1127 8.08 0.60 -59.68
C VAL A 1127 8.63 0.58 -61.11
N TYR A 1128 9.95 0.53 -61.26
CA TYR A 1128 10.58 0.07 -62.49
C TYR A 1128 10.62 -1.46 -62.47
N THR A 1129 9.46 -2.08 -62.53
CA THR A 1129 9.37 -3.42 -63.12
C THR A 1129 8.99 -3.22 -64.57
N ASN A 1130 9.54 -4.04 -65.48
CA ASN A 1130 9.16 -4.03 -66.89
C ASN A 1130 7.69 -4.46 -67.12
N ASN A 1131 6.83 -4.42 -66.10
CA ASN A 1131 5.43 -4.84 -66.14
C ASN A 1131 4.55 -4.15 -65.07
N GLU A 1132 4.53 -2.81 -65.03
CA GLU A 1132 3.66 -1.99 -64.15
C GLU A 1132 2.19 -2.45 -64.11
N LYS A 1133 1.70 -3.03 -65.21
CA LYS A 1133 0.33 -3.53 -65.33
C LYS A 1133 0.07 -4.77 -64.46
N LEU A 1134 1.06 -5.64 -64.31
CA LEU A 1134 0.95 -6.85 -63.49
C LEU A 1134 1.00 -6.51 -61.99
N ALA A 1135 1.86 -5.56 -61.60
CA ALA A 1135 1.93 -5.06 -60.23
C ALA A 1135 0.60 -4.41 -59.79
N ALA A 1136 -0.02 -3.60 -60.66
CA ALA A 1136 -1.32 -3.00 -60.37
C ALA A 1136 -2.45 -4.05 -60.21
N GLU A 1137 -2.48 -5.10 -61.05
CA GLU A 1137 -3.46 -6.19 -60.93
C GLU A 1137 -3.26 -7.03 -59.66
N LEU A 1138 -2.02 -7.26 -59.25
CA LEU A 1138 -1.69 -7.97 -58.01
C LEU A 1138 -2.07 -7.14 -56.78
N ILE A 1139 -1.85 -5.82 -56.79
CA ILE A 1139 -2.26 -4.93 -55.69
C ILE A 1139 -3.79 -4.88 -55.55
N GLU A 1140 -4.53 -4.85 -56.66
CA GLU A 1140 -5.99 -4.87 -56.60
C GLU A 1140 -6.52 -6.19 -56.02
N LYS A 1141 -5.91 -7.33 -56.39
CA LYS A 1141 -6.22 -8.64 -55.80
C LYS A 1141 -5.85 -8.74 -54.32
N ALA A 1142 -4.70 -8.18 -53.92
CA ALA A 1142 -4.30 -8.13 -52.51
C ALA A 1142 -5.33 -7.36 -51.67
N ASN A 1143 -5.84 -6.23 -52.17
CA ASN A 1143 -6.87 -5.47 -51.45
C ASN A 1143 -8.18 -6.25 -51.27
N VAL A 1144 -8.57 -7.06 -52.24
CA VAL A 1144 -9.76 -7.91 -52.15
C VAL A 1144 -9.53 -9.07 -51.17
N ALA A 1145 -8.41 -9.78 -51.28
CA ALA A 1145 -8.06 -10.87 -50.35
C ALA A 1145 -7.93 -10.36 -48.89
N PHE A 1146 -7.41 -9.15 -48.71
CA PHE A 1146 -7.34 -8.49 -47.40
C PHE A 1146 -8.73 -8.15 -46.85
N ALA A 1147 -9.63 -7.61 -47.68
CA ALA A 1147 -11.00 -7.28 -47.26
C ALA A 1147 -11.81 -8.53 -46.86
N ASP A 1148 -11.51 -9.67 -47.49
CA ASP A 1148 -12.20 -10.95 -47.25
C ASP A 1148 -11.52 -11.80 -46.15
N ASN A 1149 -10.45 -11.31 -45.52
CA ASN A 1149 -9.62 -12.03 -44.55
C ASN A 1149 -8.99 -13.34 -45.10
N ASP A 1150 -8.73 -13.41 -46.41
CA ASP A 1150 -8.01 -14.54 -47.03
C ASP A 1150 -6.50 -14.29 -46.99
N TYR A 1151 -5.91 -14.55 -45.81
CA TYR A 1151 -4.50 -14.27 -45.53
C TYR A 1151 -3.53 -15.17 -46.30
N VAL A 1152 -3.99 -16.34 -46.75
CA VAL A 1152 -3.18 -17.27 -47.55
C VAL A 1152 -3.02 -16.71 -48.97
N GLU A 1153 -4.11 -16.26 -49.59
CA GLU A 1153 -4.05 -15.64 -50.91
C GLU A 1153 -3.31 -14.29 -50.86
N LEU A 1154 -3.51 -13.50 -49.81
CA LEU A 1154 -2.79 -12.24 -49.60
C LEU A 1154 -1.27 -12.46 -49.51
N PHE A 1155 -0.82 -13.46 -48.75
CA PHE A 1155 0.60 -13.77 -48.60
C PHE A 1155 1.21 -14.28 -49.92
N GLY A 1156 0.47 -15.10 -50.67
CA GLY A 1156 0.89 -15.52 -52.01
C GLY A 1156 1.09 -14.35 -52.97
N ILE A 1157 0.20 -13.34 -52.91
CA ILE A 1157 0.29 -12.13 -53.74
C ILE A 1157 1.45 -11.22 -53.30
N ILE A 1158 1.68 -11.08 -51.99
CA ILE A 1158 2.80 -10.29 -51.46
C ILE A 1158 4.15 -10.93 -51.83
N SER A 1159 4.27 -12.26 -51.76
CA SER A 1159 5.47 -12.98 -52.21
C SER A 1159 5.72 -12.79 -53.71
N LEU A 1160 4.67 -12.80 -54.53
CA LEU A 1160 4.76 -12.50 -55.97
C LEU A 1160 5.17 -11.05 -56.26
N LEU A 1161 4.74 -10.10 -55.43
CA LEU A 1161 5.17 -8.70 -55.53
C LEU A 1161 6.64 -8.52 -55.11
N TYR A 1162 7.10 -9.28 -54.10
CA TYR A 1162 8.52 -9.32 -53.70
C TYR A 1162 9.41 -9.96 -54.77
N GLU A 1163 8.98 -11.05 -55.42
CA GLU A 1163 9.74 -11.65 -56.53
C GLU A 1163 9.88 -10.72 -57.75
N LEU A 1164 8.97 -9.75 -57.89
CA LEU A 1164 9.03 -8.76 -58.97
C LEU A 1164 9.98 -7.59 -58.65
N ASP A 1165 10.42 -7.42 -57.40
CA ASP A 1165 11.38 -6.39 -56.99
C ASP A 1165 12.80 -6.95 -57.05
N GLU A 1166 13.57 -6.62 -58.09
CA GLU A 1166 14.95 -7.11 -58.29
C GLU A 1166 16.00 -6.39 -57.39
N ARG A 1167 15.69 -6.09 -56.12
CA ARG A 1167 16.68 -5.60 -55.16
C ARG A 1167 16.55 -6.38 -53.84
N ASP A 1168 17.69 -6.98 -53.44
CA ASP A 1168 17.91 -7.79 -52.22
C ASP A 1168 17.21 -7.24 -50.97
#